data_AF-A0A926VJ56-F1
#
_entry.id   AF-A0A926VJ56-F1
#
_cell.length_a   1.000
_cell.length_b   1.000
_cell.length_c   1.000
_cell.angle_alpha   90.00
_cell.angle_beta   90.00
_cell.angle_gamma   90.00
#
_symmetry.space_group_name_H-M   'P 1'
#
loop_
_entity.id
_entity.type
_entity.pdbx_description
1 polymer ?
#
loop_
_entity_poly.entity_id
_entity_poly.type
_entity_poly.pdbx_seq_one_letter_code
_entity_poly.pdbx_strand_id
1 'polypeptide(L)'
;MSFTITGRVYEAESGLGIPDLIVEAFDKDFLKNDELGKALTNSDGGFEITYNEADFKGRFEHFEGNPDLFIVVKTPDSSKVLYSTEKEIRSDATENEHFEVAIPKVVLLVREVDSSGIGKQLLKILIGFAWIDGVLEPGELAFLKGLAKEKGLANDPEIKILLSAQKPVQTEEFYSWLQAYLGNSPDDKIFHELYESLNSLIYIEGGLNQPEKQHLQAIDTLDSAPPETRQKALERRFMSIFLDHKFLENLAHTQQISPSDRATKVSGYYAGVPQGILSRFSAIANTPAIAKDPTKLYLTDNFAPIKEEISIENLAIIGELPWYLSGMFLRNGPNPQFPPVGLYHWFDGDGMLHGVRIVNGKASYRNRYIRTDGFVLEETQKQAIWPGLLNLPRFDAPYGLMMKNPANMSCAWHAGKLLTLWEVGAPHLMSLPELETLGRHNFGGKLTSAMCARPKVDPATGEMMFYSTSPIAPPYLEYSIVSADGELVQTVPIDLPEPVMMPDFAITEHYTIFLDMPLKFKPMRSAAGEIPIEFDRDRKSRIGILPRHGNNESIRWFTIPNCAIFHVANAYEEDSEVILIANRMDYCNFFVPNYNQNGEVLNFDLETLKMCRWRINLTTGAVKEEIIDNVPSDFPGINDRLTGRRTRYVYASRVALYAKPKPLFDALIKYDLETGSSQVHEFGKGRFGGDSTFAPLPGGNAEDDGWLLTFVWDDTTKQSELVVIDARNFTGEPTARVIMPQRVPYGFHSIWIPS
;
A
#
# COMPACT_ATOMS: atom_id res chain seq x y z
N MET A 1 12.74 -14.03 55.59
CA MET A 1 13.87 -13.14 55.28
C MET A 1 13.32 -11.76 54.98
N SER A 2 14.05 -10.69 55.32
CA SER A 2 13.63 -9.30 55.05
C SER A 2 14.43 -8.81 53.84
N PHE A 3 13.74 -8.22 52.89
CA PHE A 3 14.30 -7.66 51.66
C PHE A 3 14.16 -6.15 51.68
N THR A 4 15.14 -5.45 51.12
CA THR A 4 15.15 -4.00 51.09
C THR A 4 15.49 -3.49 49.69
N ILE A 5 14.62 -2.63 49.15
CA ILE A 5 14.84 -1.89 47.91
C ILE A 5 15.19 -0.45 48.30
N THR A 6 16.37 -0.01 47.93
CA THR A 6 16.80 1.39 48.06
C THR A 6 16.91 2.01 46.69
N GLY A 7 16.90 3.33 46.63
CA GLY A 7 17.15 3.99 45.35
C GLY A 7 17.07 5.49 45.44
N ARG A 8 17.26 6.11 44.28
CA ARG A 8 17.17 7.56 44.13
C ARG A 8 16.43 7.90 42.85
N VAL A 9 15.51 8.86 42.95
CA VAL A 9 14.81 9.45 41.81
C VAL A 9 15.31 10.87 41.63
N TYR A 10 15.80 11.20 40.43
CA TYR A 10 16.39 12.51 40.15
C TYR A 10 16.01 13.03 38.76
N GLU A 11 16.05 14.35 38.59
CA GLU A 11 15.82 14.98 37.28
C GLU A 11 17.01 14.69 36.36
N ALA A 12 16.75 14.11 35.19
CA ALA A 12 17.78 13.59 34.30
C ALA A 12 18.79 14.67 33.85
N GLU A 13 18.33 15.90 33.65
CA GLU A 13 19.13 17.01 33.12
C GLU A 13 19.96 17.72 34.20
N SER A 14 19.46 17.81 35.44
CA SER A 14 20.16 18.53 36.52
C SER A 14 20.85 17.62 37.53
N GLY A 15 20.47 16.34 37.59
CA GLY A 15 20.95 15.40 38.62
C GLY A 15 20.39 15.67 40.02
N LEU A 16 19.46 16.63 40.16
CA LEU A 16 18.85 16.98 41.44
C LEU A 16 17.81 15.95 41.83
N GLY A 17 17.84 15.55 43.10
CA GLY A 17 16.85 14.64 43.67
C GLY A 17 15.46 15.24 43.65
N ILE A 18 14.45 14.42 43.37
CA ILE A 18 13.06 14.87 43.31
C ILE A 18 12.32 14.38 44.56
N PRO A 19 11.92 15.27 45.48
CA PRO A 19 11.21 14.89 46.69
C PRO A 19 9.73 14.59 46.45
N ASP A 20 9.11 13.93 47.42
CA ASP A 20 7.68 13.70 47.58
C ASP A 20 7.03 12.84 46.48
N LEU A 21 7.82 12.16 45.63
CA LEU A 21 7.30 11.18 44.67
C LEU A 21 7.00 9.86 45.35
N ILE A 22 5.94 9.19 44.91
CA ILE A 22 5.60 7.85 45.40
C ILE A 22 6.34 6.84 44.54
N VAL A 23 7.14 5.97 45.16
CA VAL A 23 7.77 4.82 44.52
C VAL A 23 7.07 3.56 45.04
N GLU A 24 6.51 2.77 44.14
CA GLU A 24 5.89 1.47 44.44
C GLU A 24 6.75 0.37 43.82
N ALA A 25 6.95 -0.73 44.56
CA ALA A 25 7.69 -1.91 44.12
C ALA A 25 6.74 -3.10 43.94
N PHE A 26 6.99 -3.90 42.91
CA PHE A 26 6.16 -5.03 42.53
C PHE A 26 7.02 -6.26 42.21
N ASP A 27 6.47 -7.44 42.52
CA ASP A 27 6.90 -8.71 41.94
C ASP A 27 6.10 -9.02 40.67
N LYS A 28 6.76 -9.57 39.65
CA LYS A 28 6.19 -9.80 38.33
C LYS A 28 5.72 -11.24 38.16
N ASP A 29 4.42 -11.44 38.35
CA ASP A 29 3.80 -12.76 38.13
C ASP A 29 3.05 -12.88 36.80
N PHE A 30 2.86 -14.13 36.38
CA PHE A 30 2.15 -14.46 35.13
C PHE A 30 0.67 -14.08 35.14
N LEU A 31 0.01 -14.11 36.31
CA LEU A 31 -1.42 -13.86 36.43
C LEU A 31 -1.74 -12.47 37.00
N LYS A 32 -1.01 -12.02 38.02
CA LYS A 32 -1.21 -10.71 38.65
C LYS A 32 0.03 -10.34 39.47
N ASN A 33 0.63 -9.19 39.16
CA ASN A 33 1.76 -8.66 39.92
C ASN A 33 1.38 -8.40 41.39
N ASP A 34 2.23 -8.83 42.32
CA ASP A 34 2.08 -8.56 43.76
C ASP A 34 2.79 -7.26 44.17
N GLU A 35 2.12 -6.42 44.97
CA GLU A 35 2.69 -5.15 45.49
C GLU A 35 3.53 -5.42 46.74
N LEU A 36 4.83 -5.17 46.65
CA LEU A 36 5.79 -5.43 47.72
C LEU A 36 5.84 -4.31 48.75
N GLY A 37 5.56 -3.08 48.32
CA GLY A 37 5.49 -1.92 49.19
C GLY A 37 5.72 -0.61 48.45
N LYS A 38 5.65 0.49 49.22
CA LYS A 38 5.81 1.84 48.67
C LYS A 38 6.50 2.79 49.64
N ALA A 39 7.20 3.77 49.09
CA ALA A 39 7.90 4.81 49.83
C ALA A 39 7.75 6.18 49.16
N LEU A 40 7.89 7.25 49.94
CA LEU A 40 8.03 8.60 49.43
C LEU A 40 9.51 8.94 49.28
N THR A 41 9.88 9.62 48.20
CA THR A 41 11.23 10.13 48.02
C THR A 41 11.51 11.30 48.98
N ASN A 42 12.70 11.30 49.59
CA ASN A 42 13.14 12.38 50.47
C ASN A 42 13.66 13.60 49.69
N SER A 43 14.17 14.62 50.39
CA SER A 43 14.71 15.86 49.78
C SER A 43 15.78 15.64 48.71
N ASP A 44 16.53 14.54 48.80
CA ASP A 44 17.58 14.18 47.84
C ASP A 44 17.10 13.15 46.80
N GLY A 45 15.80 12.88 46.76
CA GLY A 45 15.18 11.90 45.86
C GLY A 45 15.31 10.45 46.32
N GLY A 46 15.90 10.20 47.50
CA GLY A 46 16.16 8.87 48.02
C GLY A 46 14.91 8.19 48.58
N PHE A 47 14.78 6.88 48.38
CA PHE A 47 13.69 6.07 48.92
C PHE A 47 14.20 4.71 49.43
N GLU A 48 13.44 4.11 50.36
CA GLU A 48 13.69 2.79 50.92
C GLU A 48 12.35 2.06 51.14
N ILE A 49 12.23 0.85 50.59
CA ILE A 49 11.06 -0.03 50.71
C ILE A 49 11.54 -1.35 51.31
N THR A 50 10.95 -1.78 52.41
CA THR A 50 11.26 -3.07 53.04
C THR A 50 10.05 -3.99 52.97
N TYR A 51 10.26 -5.24 52.57
CA TYR A 51 9.23 -6.26 52.39
C TYR A 51 9.78 -7.65 52.79
N ASN A 52 8.92 -8.64 52.91
CA ASN A 52 9.27 -9.98 53.39
C ASN A 52 8.83 -11.05 52.39
N GLU A 53 9.32 -12.28 52.58
CA GLU A 53 8.95 -13.44 51.74
C GLU A 53 7.44 -13.66 51.59
N ALA A 54 6.64 -13.29 52.59
CA ALA A 54 5.20 -13.47 52.55
C ALA A 54 4.47 -12.49 51.59
N ASP A 55 5.15 -11.42 51.18
CA ASP A 55 4.59 -10.38 50.31
C ASP A 55 4.67 -10.76 48.82
N PHE A 56 5.42 -11.82 48.49
CA PHE A 56 5.62 -12.30 47.11
C PHE A 56 5.51 -13.82 46.92
N LYS A 57 5.42 -14.61 47.99
CA LYS A 57 5.18 -16.06 47.87
C LYS A 57 3.71 -16.39 48.12
N GLY A 58 2.98 -16.66 47.04
CA GLY A 58 1.56 -17.03 47.06
C GLY A 58 1.27 -18.34 47.82
N ARG A 59 0.01 -18.53 48.26
CA ARG A 59 -0.43 -19.78 48.94
C ARG A 59 -0.37 -21.03 48.04
N PHE A 60 -0.12 -20.89 46.74
CA PHE A 60 -0.16 -21.98 45.75
C PHE A 60 1.14 -22.18 44.95
N GLU A 61 2.17 -21.35 45.13
CA GLU A 61 3.47 -21.51 44.44
C GLU A 61 4.55 -22.07 45.38
N HIS A 62 4.67 -23.40 45.46
CA HIS A 62 5.73 -24.08 46.23
C HIS A 62 7.11 -24.07 45.53
N PHE A 63 7.31 -23.27 44.47
CA PHE A 63 8.54 -23.24 43.66
C PHE A 63 9.03 -21.84 43.26
N GLU A 64 8.59 -20.77 43.92
CA GLU A 64 9.13 -19.43 43.66
C GLU A 64 10.51 -19.24 44.30
N GLY A 65 11.44 -18.74 43.48
CA GLY A 65 12.78 -18.29 43.87
C GLY A 65 12.71 -16.96 44.63
N ASN A 66 13.62 -16.03 44.35
CA ASN A 66 13.47 -14.64 44.78
C ASN A 66 12.61 -13.85 43.77
N PRO A 67 12.10 -12.65 44.11
CA PRO A 67 11.10 -11.96 43.29
C PRO A 67 11.71 -11.35 42.01
N ASP A 68 10.89 -11.21 40.98
CA ASP A 68 11.16 -10.55 39.70
C ASP A 68 10.73 -9.07 39.78
N LEU A 69 11.65 -8.20 40.22
CA LEU A 69 11.33 -6.84 40.65
C LEU A 69 11.20 -5.83 39.51
N PHE A 70 10.18 -4.96 39.64
CA PHE A 70 10.15 -3.66 38.99
C PHE A 70 9.54 -2.59 39.91
N ILE A 71 9.85 -1.31 39.62
CA ILE A 71 9.33 -0.17 40.37
C ILE A 71 8.56 0.80 39.48
N VAL A 72 7.60 1.50 40.07
CA VAL A 72 6.80 2.53 39.43
C VAL A 72 6.89 3.81 40.26
N VAL A 73 7.28 4.92 39.61
CA VAL A 73 7.35 6.24 40.24
C VAL A 73 6.13 7.06 39.81
N LYS A 74 5.41 7.61 40.78
CA LYS A 74 4.17 8.38 40.58
C LYS A 74 4.25 9.76 41.23
N THR A 75 3.34 10.62 40.80
CA THR A 75 3.10 11.92 41.47
C THR A 75 2.62 11.74 42.91
N PRO A 76 2.78 12.76 43.79
CA PRO A 76 2.40 12.66 45.20
C PRO A 76 0.91 12.36 45.44
N ASP A 77 0.05 12.64 44.45
CA ASP A 77 -1.39 12.38 44.47
C ASP A 77 -1.78 11.05 43.79
N SER A 78 -0.80 10.24 43.40
CA SER A 78 -0.95 8.98 42.66
C SER A 78 -1.68 9.09 41.31
N SER A 79 -1.97 10.30 40.83
CA SER A 79 -2.79 10.52 39.63
C SER A 79 -2.06 10.20 38.32
N LYS A 80 -0.73 10.26 38.33
CA LYS A 80 0.10 10.08 37.14
C LYS A 80 1.34 9.24 37.43
N VAL A 81 1.58 8.25 36.56
CA VAL A 81 2.85 7.52 36.51
C VAL A 81 3.88 8.38 35.77
N LEU A 82 4.99 8.69 36.44
CA LEU A 82 6.10 9.47 35.89
C LEU A 82 7.15 8.57 35.25
N TYR A 83 7.34 7.36 35.78
CA TYR A 83 8.32 6.40 35.28
C TYR A 83 7.97 4.97 35.73
N SER A 84 8.34 3.96 34.94
CA SER A 84 8.17 2.54 35.31
C SER A 84 9.30 1.70 34.71
N THR A 85 9.88 0.80 35.51
CA THR A 85 10.88 -0.17 35.05
C THR A 85 10.27 -1.49 34.60
N GLU A 86 8.95 -1.59 34.41
CA GLU A 86 8.27 -2.86 34.04
C GLU A 86 8.77 -3.46 32.71
N LYS A 87 9.40 -2.66 31.83
CA LYS A 87 10.04 -3.16 30.60
C LYS A 87 11.46 -3.68 30.79
N GLU A 88 12.03 -3.49 31.97
CA GLU A 88 13.39 -3.86 32.40
C GLU A 88 13.33 -4.53 33.77
N ILE A 89 12.58 -5.63 33.86
CA ILE A 89 12.38 -6.41 35.10
C ILE A 89 13.72 -7.00 35.56
N ARG A 90 13.99 -6.92 36.86
CA ARG A 90 15.14 -7.58 37.48
C ARG A 90 14.73 -8.94 38.01
N SER A 91 15.09 -9.99 37.28
CA SER A 91 14.76 -11.35 37.68
C SER A 91 15.63 -11.87 38.83
N ASP A 92 15.04 -12.69 39.71
CA ASP A 92 15.69 -13.34 40.86
C ASP A 92 16.44 -12.36 41.79
N ALA A 93 15.73 -11.30 42.22
CA ALA A 93 16.29 -10.20 42.99
C ALA A 93 16.81 -10.61 44.37
N THR A 94 17.91 -10.01 44.81
CA THR A 94 18.54 -10.39 46.08
C THR A 94 17.96 -9.63 47.28
N GLU A 95 18.42 -9.96 48.50
CA GLU A 95 17.97 -9.31 49.75
C GLU A 95 18.10 -7.77 49.74
N ASN A 96 19.02 -7.21 48.96
CA ASN A 96 19.25 -5.77 48.88
C ASN A 96 19.37 -5.32 47.43
N GLU A 97 18.40 -4.55 46.95
CA GLU A 97 18.36 -4.07 45.58
C GLU A 97 18.41 -2.54 45.53
N HIS A 98 19.05 -2.01 44.48
CA HIS A 98 19.25 -0.58 44.33
C HIS A 98 18.80 -0.04 42.96
N PHE A 99 17.98 1.01 42.93
CA PHE A 99 17.47 1.63 41.70
C PHE A 99 17.85 3.12 41.59
N GLU A 100 18.40 3.50 40.43
CA GLU A 100 18.64 4.90 40.06
C GLU A 100 17.68 5.27 38.93
N VAL A 101 16.79 6.22 39.18
CA VAL A 101 15.72 6.59 38.25
C VAL A 101 15.87 8.03 37.82
N ALA A 102 16.28 8.23 36.57
CA ALA A 102 16.38 9.54 35.95
C ALA A 102 15.07 9.91 35.24
N ILE A 103 14.37 10.95 35.72
CA ILE A 103 13.12 11.44 35.10
C ILE A 103 13.43 12.71 34.30
N PRO A 104 13.15 12.74 32.98
CA PRO A 104 13.35 13.95 32.17
C PRO A 104 12.47 15.10 32.64
N LYS A 105 13.03 16.32 32.66
CA LYS A 105 12.33 17.55 33.08
C LYS A 105 10.97 17.75 32.43
N VAL A 106 10.85 17.41 31.14
CA VAL A 106 9.59 17.51 30.39
C VAL A 106 8.44 16.67 30.99
N VAL A 107 8.77 15.59 31.69
CA VAL A 107 7.80 14.71 32.37
C VAL A 107 7.33 15.31 33.70
N LEU A 108 8.19 16.11 34.35
CA LEU A 108 7.97 16.78 35.63
C LEU A 108 7.21 18.12 35.50
N LEU A 109 7.27 18.75 34.33
CA LEU A 109 6.62 20.05 34.04
C LEU A 109 5.08 20.04 34.06
N VAL A 110 4.43 18.97 34.53
CA VAL A 110 2.97 18.87 34.64
C VAL A 110 2.41 19.41 35.97
N ARG A 111 3.27 19.95 36.86
CA ARG A 111 2.82 20.76 38.00
C ARG A 111 3.26 22.22 37.85
N GLU A 112 2.49 22.96 37.07
CA GLU A 112 2.10 24.36 37.29
C GLU A 112 1.22 24.78 36.10
N VAL A 113 -0.01 24.25 36.06
CA VAL A 113 -1.02 24.72 35.11
C VAL A 113 -1.58 26.04 35.68
N ASP A 114 -0.95 27.13 35.27
CA ASP A 114 -1.50 28.47 35.43
C ASP A 114 -2.77 28.56 34.56
N SER A 115 -3.91 28.85 35.19
CA SER A 115 -5.25 28.91 34.58
C SER A 115 -5.38 29.98 33.48
N SER A 116 -4.32 30.77 33.24
CA SER A 116 -4.20 31.76 32.17
C SER A 116 -3.94 31.15 30.79
N GLY A 117 -3.19 30.05 30.70
CA GLY A 117 -2.75 29.45 29.42
C GLY A 117 -3.86 28.66 28.70
N ILE A 118 -4.61 27.85 29.45
CA ILE A 118 -5.76 27.08 28.93
C ILE A 118 -6.87 28.03 28.49
N GLY A 119 -7.17 29.04 29.30
CA GLY A 119 -8.18 30.06 28.97
C GLY A 119 -7.83 30.86 27.72
N LYS A 120 -6.54 31.10 27.47
CA LYS A 120 -6.06 31.78 26.25
C LYS A 120 -6.18 30.89 25.02
N GLN A 121 -5.80 29.62 25.10
CA GLN A 121 -5.94 28.70 23.97
C GLN A 121 -7.40 28.44 23.61
N LEU A 122 -8.27 28.26 24.62
CA LEU A 122 -9.71 28.13 24.41
C LEU A 122 -10.28 29.34 23.66
N LEU A 123 -9.92 30.55 24.09
CA LEU A 123 -10.40 31.78 23.46
C LEU A 123 -9.91 31.90 22.01
N LYS A 124 -8.68 31.49 21.71
CA LYS A 124 -8.14 31.46 20.34
C LYS A 124 -8.90 30.47 19.44
N ILE A 125 -9.26 29.31 19.99
CA ILE A 125 -10.09 28.33 19.30
C ILE A 125 -11.48 28.91 19.03
N LEU A 126 -12.14 29.53 20.01
CA LEU A 126 -13.47 30.13 19.79
C LEU A 126 -13.44 31.24 18.73
N ILE A 127 -12.38 32.06 18.70
CA ILE A 127 -12.21 33.09 17.66
C ILE A 127 -12.00 32.44 16.29
N GLY A 128 -11.16 31.41 16.17
CA GLY A 128 -10.95 30.74 14.89
C GLY A 128 -12.19 29.99 14.39
N PHE A 129 -13.00 29.45 15.30
CA PHE A 129 -14.26 28.80 14.97
C PHE A 129 -15.30 29.81 14.47
N ALA A 130 -15.37 31.00 15.05
CA ALA A 130 -16.22 32.10 14.57
C ALA A 130 -15.76 32.72 13.23
N TRP A 131 -14.63 32.27 12.67
CA TRP A 131 -14.15 32.68 11.34
C TRP A 131 -14.34 31.58 10.29
N ILE A 132 -14.99 30.47 10.64
CA ILE A 132 -15.05 29.26 9.80
C ILE A 132 -15.80 29.49 8.47
N ASP A 133 -16.77 30.40 8.46
CA ASP A 133 -17.52 30.86 7.30
C ASP A 133 -16.83 32.02 6.54
N GLY A 134 -15.71 32.51 7.08
CA GLY A 134 -14.92 33.61 6.55
C GLY A 134 -15.39 35.01 6.97
N VAL A 135 -16.37 35.14 7.86
CA VAL A 135 -16.89 36.42 8.36
C VAL A 135 -17.12 36.35 9.87
N LEU A 136 -16.46 37.22 10.64
CA LEU A 136 -16.72 37.32 12.07
C LEU A 136 -17.90 38.26 12.35
N GLU A 137 -19.04 37.73 12.76
CA GLU A 137 -20.27 38.50 12.92
C GLU A 137 -20.23 39.44 14.16
N PRO A 138 -20.91 40.60 14.14
CA PRO A 138 -20.87 41.57 15.24
C PRO A 138 -21.33 40.99 16.59
N GLY A 139 -22.25 40.02 16.58
CA GLY A 139 -22.75 39.33 17.78
C GLY A 139 -21.69 38.43 18.42
N GLU A 140 -21.02 37.61 17.61
CA GLU A 140 -19.91 36.75 18.02
C GLU A 140 -18.73 37.59 18.51
N LEU A 141 -18.40 38.66 17.79
CA LEU A 141 -17.34 39.59 18.18
C LEU A 141 -17.62 40.25 19.54
N ALA A 142 -18.87 40.61 19.83
CA ALA A 142 -19.26 41.18 21.12
C ALA A 142 -19.15 40.14 22.25
N PHE A 143 -19.57 38.90 22.01
CA PHE A 143 -19.44 37.79 22.94
C PHE A 143 -17.97 37.45 23.25
N LEU A 144 -17.16 37.26 22.21
CA LEU A 144 -15.74 36.92 22.34
C LEU A 144 -14.96 38.04 23.05
N LYS A 145 -15.31 39.32 22.84
CA LYS A 145 -14.77 40.45 23.62
C LYS A 145 -15.21 40.43 25.08
N GLY A 146 -16.46 40.04 25.36
CA GLY A 146 -16.97 39.84 26.72
C GLY A 146 -16.21 38.72 27.45
N LEU A 147 -16.06 37.57 26.79
CA LEU A 147 -15.36 36.40 27.30
C LEU A 147 -13.86 36.68 27.51
N ALA A 148 -13.23 37.43 26.62
CA ALA A 148 -11.85 37.90 26.79
C ALA A 148 -11.69 38.78 28.04
N LYS A 149 -12.68 39.62 28.35
CA LYS A 149 -12.67 40.48 29.55
C LYS A 149 -12.88 39.67 30.82
N GLU A 150 -13.80 38.71 30.81
CA GLU A 150 -14.08 37.81 31.93
C GLU A 150 -12.86 36.95 32.29
N LYS A 151 -12.18 36.38 31.28
CA LYS A 151 -10.96 35.59 31.47
C LYS A 151 -9.69 36.43 31.71
N GLY A 152 -9.80 37.76 31.86
CA GLY A 152 -8.66 38.65 32.11
C GLY A 152 -7.72 38.86 30.91
N LEU A 153 -8.08 38.38 29.73
CA LEU A 153 -7.28 38.40 28.50
C LEU A 153 -7.59 39.59 27.58
N ALA A 154 -8.51 40.48 27.96
CA ALA A 154 -8.91 41.63 27.13
C ALA A 154 -7.76 42.57 26.75
N ASN A 155 -6.64 42.54 27.49
CA ASN A 155 -5.44 43.31 27.19
C ASN A 155 -4.28 42.49 26.61
N ASP A 156 -4.46 41.18 26.42
CA ASP A 156 -3.46 40.31 25.80
C ASP A 156 -3.23 40.76 24.33
N PRO A 157 -1.97 40.99 23.91
CA PRO A 157 -1.68 41.53 22.59
C PRO A 157 -2.16 40.63 21.44
N GLU A 158 -2.09 39.31 21.62
CA GLU A 158 -2.43 38.32 20.60
C GLU A 158 -3.96 38.20 20.47
N ILE A 159 -4.66 38.12 21.60
CA ILE A 159 -6.13 38.13 21.64
C ILE A 159 -6.69 39.45 21.09
N LYS A 160 -6.05 40.60 21.40
CA LYS A 160 -6.43 41.90 20.83
C LYS A 160 -6.28 41.92 19.31
N ILE A 161 -5.21 41.35 18.77
CA ILE A 161 -5.00 41.26 17.32
C ILE A 161 -6.11 40.40 16.68
N LEU A 162 -6.35 39.21 17.22
CA LEU A 162 -7.36 38.28 16.72
C LEU A 162 -8.79 38.87 16.79
N LEU A 163 -9.13 39.59 17.86
CA LEU A 163 -10.42 40.29 18.03
C LEU A 163 -10.50 41.66 17.33
N SER A 164 -9.39 42.13 16.74
CA SER A 164 -9.35 43.33 15.90
C SER A 164 -9.37 43.01 14.41
N ALA A 165 -9.26 41.73 14.06
CA ALA A 165 -8.77 41.27 12.78
C ALA A 165 -9.65 41.69 11.58
N GLN A 166 -8.98 42.23 10.56
CA GLN A 166 -9.53 42.53 9.22
C GLN A 166 -9.40 41.33 8.26
N LYS A 167 -8.99 40.15 8.76
CA LYS A 167 -8.71 38.94 7.95
C LYS A 167 -9.02 37.64 8.72
N PRO A 168 -9.40 36.55 8.02
CA PRO A 168 -9.69 35.25 8.63
C PRO A 168 -8.47 34.57 9.26
N VAL A 169 -8.72 33.78 10.32
CA VAL A 169 -7.73 32.90 10.96
C VAL A 169 -7.31 31.79 9.99
N GLN A 170 -6.01 31.55 9.88
CA GLN A 170 -5.50 30.48 9.01
C GLN A 170 -5.73 29.11 9.65
N THR A 171 -6.04 28.13 8.81
CA THR A 171 -6.35 26.75 9.23
C THR A 171 -5.25 26.12 10.08
N GLU A 172 -3.99 26.28 9.67
CA GLU A 172 -2.82 25.73 10.37
C GLU A 172 -2.67 26.30 11.79
N GLU A 173 -2.95 27.60 11.96
CA GLU A 173 -2.88 28.27 13.26
C GLU A 173 -3.99 27.75 14.18
N PHE A 174 -5.23 27.66 13.68
CA PHE A 174 -6.36 27.12 14.43
C PHE A 174 -6.10 25.69 14.92
N TYR A 175 -5.56 24.82 14.06
CA TYR A 175 -5.19 23.45 14.44
C TYR A 175 -4.12 23.37 15.51
N SER A 176 -3.10 24.23 15.39
CA SER A 176 -2.04 24.28 16.40
C SER A 176 -2.59 24.65 17.79
N TRP A 177 -3.62 25.50 17.85
CA TRP A 177 -4.28 25.89 19.09
C TRP A 177 -5.15 24.77 19.65
N LEU A 178 -5.91 24.08 18.78
CA LEU A 178 -6.73 22.93 19.17
C LEU A 178 -5.87 21.79 19.75
N GLN A 179 -4.75 21.48 19.09
CA GLN A 179 -3.80 20.47 19.57
C GLN A 179 -3.12 20.89 20.87
N ALA A 180 -2.78 22.19 21.02
CA ALA A 180 -2.22 22.71 22.26
C ALA A 180 -3.24 22.68 23.42
N TYR A 181 -4.53 22.86 23.12
CA TYR A 181 -5.61 22.85 24.11
C TYR A 181 -6.00 21.43 24.54
N LEU A 182 -6.09 20.49 23.59
CA LEU A 182 -6.48 19.11 23.85
C LEU A 182 -5.29 18.22 24.29
N GLY A 183 -4.07 18.54 23.86
CA GLY A 183 -2.90 17.69 24.11
C GLY A 183 -3.00 16.32 23.41
N ASN A 184 -2.15 15.37 23.82
CA ASN A 184 -2.06 14.03 23.21
C ASN A 184 -3.09 13.02 23.77
N SER A 185 -3.71 13.33 24.91
CA SER A 185 -4.75 12.53 25.58
C SER A 185 -5.61 13.45 26.46
N PRO A 186 -6.47 14.26 25.83
CA PRO A 186 -7.34 15.22 26.52
C PRO A 186 -8.24 14.56 27.58
N ASP A 187 -8.40 15.21 28.74
CA ASP A 187 -9.34 14.77 29.78
C ASP A 187 -10.80 15.17 29.44
N ASP A 188 -11.77 14.43 29.98
CA ASP A 188 -13.20 14.63 29.71
C ASP A 188 -13.72 16.03 30.09
N LYS A 189 -13.11 16.67 31.09
CA LYS A 189 -13.48 18.00 31.59
C LYS A 189 -13.01 19.10 30.63
N ILE A 190 -11.81 18.97 30.05
CA ILE A 190 -11.26 19.90 29.04
C ILE A 190 -12.10 19.85 27.75
N PHE A 191 -12.52 18.65 27.36
CA PHE A 191 -13.43 18.45 26.23
C PHE A 191 -14.82 19.04 26.48
N HIS A 192 -15.40 18.78 27.65
CA HIS A 192 -16.70 19.32 28.01
C HIS A 192 -16.68 20.85 28.04
N GLU A 193 -15.61 21.47 28.57
CA GLU A 193 -15.43 22.92 28.56
C GLU A 193 -15.34 23.51 27.13
N LEU A 194 -14.63 22.85 26.22
CA LEU A 194 -14.55 23.25 24.82
C LEU A 194 -15.90 23.17 24.13
N TYR A 195 -16.64 22.07 24.34
CA TYR A 195 -17.95 21.85 23.78
C TYR A 195 -18.97 22.90 24.24
N GLU A 196 -19.09 23.12 25.56
CA GLU A 196 -20.00 24.13 26.12
C GLU A 196 -19.67 25.54 25.64
N SER A 197 -18.38 25.84 25.47
CA SER A 197 -17.93 27.15 24.99
C SER A 197 -18.27 27.38 23.51
N LEU A 198 -18.11 26.36 22.66
CA LEU A 198 -18.51 26.41 21.25
C LEU A 198 -20.04 26.51 21.12
N ASN A 199 -20.78 25.78 21.95
CA ASN A 199 -22.24 25.81 21.96
C ASN A 199 -22.79 27.19 22.40
N SER A 200 -22.15 27.81 23.41
CA SER A 200 -22.51 29.14 23.91
C SER A 200 -22.28 30.26 22.87
N LEU A 201 -21.22 30.14 22.05
CA LEU A 201 -20.93 31.08 20.96
C LEU A 201 -22.09 31.15 19.94
N ILE A 202 -22.70 30.01 19.63
CA ILE A 202 -23.75 29.88 18.59
C ILE A 202 -25.13 30.36 19.06
N TYR A 203 -25.45 30.25 20.36
CA TYR A 203 -26.77 30.63 20.90
C TYR A 203 -27.03 32.15 20.94
N ILE A 204 -26.03 32.97 20.62
CA ILE A 204 -26.11 34.43 20.61
C ILE A 204 -26.75 34.94 19.32
N GLU A 205 -26.82 34.10 18.29
CA GLU A 205 -27.50 34.39 17.04
C GLU A 205 -28.99 34.05 17.11
N GLY A 206 -29.82 35.07 17.21
CA GLY A 206 -31.28 34.95 17.06
C GLY A 206 -31.74 34.71 15.61
N GLY A 207 -31.07 33.86 14.82
CA GLY A 207 -31.37 33.66 13.40
C GLY A 207 -31.19 32.22 12.90
N LEU A 208 -32.22 31.67 12.26
CA LEU A 208 -32.21 30.37 11.59
C LEU A 208 -31.65 30.53 10.16
N ASN A 209 -30.34 30.39 9.97
CA ASN A 209 -29.66 29.92 8.73
C ASN A 209 -28.15 30.23 8.78
N GLN A 210 -27.32 29.33 9.33
CA GLN A 210 -25.85 29.40 9.21
C GLN A 210 -25.21 27.97 9.28
N PRO A 211 -24.06 27.73 8.62
CA PRO A 211 -23.33 26.44 8.57
C PRO A 211 -22.88 25.88 9.93
N GLU A 212 -22.59 26.70 10.95
CA GLU A 212 -22.11 26.21 12.25
C GLU A 212 -23.12 25.28 12.94
N LYS A 213 -24.43 25.53 12.74
CA LYS A 213 -25.51 24.75 13.37
C LYS A 213 -25.66 23.35 12.76
N GLN A 214 -25.33 23.17 11.48
CA GLN A 214 -25.36 21.86 10.80
C GLN A 214 -24.23 20.93 11.27
N HIS A 215 -23.09 21.50 11.68
CA HIS A 215 -21.97 20.73 12.20
C HIS A 215 -22.20 20.24 13.65
N LEU A 216 -22.94 20.99 14.47
CA LEU A 216 -23.25 20.63 15.86
C LEU A 216 -24.51 19.81 16.07
N GLN A 217 -25.55 19.91 15.22
CA GLN A 217 -26.72 19.00 15.28
C GLN A 217 -26.33 17.52 15.10
N ALA A 218 -25.19 17.24 14.47
CA ALA A 218 -24.62 15.90 14.35
C ALA A 218 -23.79 15.45 15.58
N ILE A 219 -23.45 16.39 16.48
CA ILE A 219 -22.75 16.12 17.74
C ILE A 219 -23.75 15.86 18.87
N ASP A 220 -24.91 16.51 18.85
CA ASP A 220 -26.01 16.32 19.82
C ASP A 220 -26.50 14.84 19.88
N THR A 221 -26.37 14.09 18.78
CA THR A 221 -26.67 12.65 18.75
C THR A 221 -25.68 11.76 19.51
N LEU A 222 -24.56 12.29 19.99
CA LEU A 222 -23.50 11.55 20.68
C LEU A 222 -23.61 11.60 22.20
N ASP A 223 -24.48 12.44 22.77
CA ASP A 223 -24.59 12.60 24.23
C ASP A 223 -25.22 11.38 24.93
N SER A 224 -25.78 10.45 24.14
CA SER A 224 -26.35 9.17 24.62
C SER A 224 -25.37 7.98 24.55
N ALA A 225 -24.14 8.16 24.07
CA ALA A 225 -23.18 7.06 23.87
C ALA A 225 -22.23 6.84 25.07
N PRO A 226 -21.72 5.60 25.31
CA PRO A 226 -20.74 5.31 26.36
C PRO A 226 -19.43 6.11 26.19
N PRO A 227 -18.72 6.48 27.29
CA PRO A 227 -17.56 7.39 27.24
C PRO A 227 -16.45 6.97 26.25
N GLU A 228 -16.08 5.69 26.24
CA GLU A 228 -15.01 5.15 25.36
C GLU A 228 -15.36 5.20 23.87
N THR A 229 -16.65 5.17 23.52
CA THR A 229 -17.15 5.27 22.14
C THR A 229 -17.29 6.73 21.71
N ARG A 230 -17.58 7.62 22.68
CA ARG A 230 -17.81 9.05 22.49
C ARG A 230 -16.54 9.74 21.97
N GLN A 231 -15.38 9.43 22.55
CA GLN A 231 -14.09 10.00 22.14
C GLN A 231 -13.73 9.69 20.67
N LYS A 232 -13.75 8.41 20.27
CA LYS A 232 -13.42 8.00 18.89
C LYS A 232 -14.43 8.50 17.86
N ALA A 233 -15.71 8.64 18.24
CA ALA A 233 -16.75 9.17 17.36
C ALA A 233 -16.60 10.69 17.15
N LEU A 234 -16.30 11.44 18.21
CA LEU A 234 -16.02 12.87 18.14
C LEU A 234 -14.71 13.17 17.40
N GLU A 235 -13.63 12.42 17.65
CA GLU A 235 -12.36 12.53 16.92
C GLU A 235 -12.56 12.31 15.41
N ARG A 236 -13.25 11.22 15.02
CA ARG A 236 -13.59 10.96 13.61
C ARG A 236 -14.47 12.05 13.00
N ARG A 237 -15.37 12.64 13.79
CA ARG A 237 -16.29 13.66 13.28
C ARG A 237 -15.63 15.03 13.13
N PHE A 238 -14.83 15.48 14.09
CA PHE A 238 -13.99 16.67 13.95
C PHE A 238 -13.07 16.51 12.74
N MET A 239 -12.40 15.36 12.58
CA MET A 239 -11.63 15.07 11.36
C MET A 239 -12.48 15.13 10.09
N SER A 240 -13.76 14.72 10.12
CA SER A 240 -14.65 14.78 8.94
C SER A 240 -15.16 16.19 8.60
N ILE A 241 -15.35 17.08 9.58
CA ILE A 241 -15.76 18.48 9.35
C ILE A 241 -14.67 19.21 8.57
N PHE A 242 -13.41 18.89 8.85
CA PHE A 242 -12.27 19.56 8.22
C PHE A 242 -11.65 18.83 7.03
N LEU A 243 -12.20 17.67 6.66
CA LEU A 243 -11.97 17.00 5.38
C LEU A 243 -13.10 17.29 4.38
N ASP A 244 -14.07 18.16 4.73
CA ASP A 244 -15.15 18.57 3.85
C ASP A 244 -14.60 19.42 2.69
N HIS A 245 -14.86 18.97 1.47
CA HIS A 245 -14.32 19.46 0.21
C HIS A 245 -14.64 20.95 -0.05
N LYS A 246 -15.70 21.51 0.58
CA LYS A 246 -16.07 22.94 0.46
C LYS A 246 -15.12 23.88 1.22
N PHE A 247 -14.52 23.41 2.32
CA PHE A 247 -13.55 24.17 3.11
C PHE A 247 -12.28 24.45 2.31
N LEU A 248 -11.82 23.45 1.54
CA LEU A 248 -10.64 23.55 0.67
C LEU A 248 -10.88 24.43 -0.56
N GLU A 249 -12.11 24.54 -1.06
CA GLU A 249 -12.47 25.42 -2.19
C GLU A 249 -12.50 26.90 -1.80
N ASN A 250 -13.00 27.25 -0.61
CA ASN A 250 -13.08 28.65 -0.17
C ASN A 250 -11.70 29.26 0.14
N LEU A 251 -10.74 28.46 0.60
CA LEU A 251 -9.34 28.88 0.77
C LEU A 251 -8.63 29.07 -0.58
N ALA A 252 -8.95 28.29 -1.60
CA ALA A 252 -8.33 28.40 -2.93
C ALA A 252 -8.71 29.69 -3.67
N HIS A 253 -9.82 30.34 -3.32
CA HIS A 253 -10.29 31.56 -3.99
C HIS A 253 -9.61 32.87 -3.53
N THR A 254 -8.76 32.85 -2.49
CA THR A 254 -8.09 34.06 -1.98
C THR A 254 -6.67 34.29 -2.54
N GLN A 255 -6.13 33.38 -3.34
CA GLN A 255 -4.83 33.58 -4.00
C GLN A 255 -5.02 33.81 -5.51
N GLN A 256 -4.89 35.07 -5.93
CA GLN A 256 -4.79 35.43 -7.35
C GLN A 256 -3.51 34.83 -7.95
N ILE A 257 -3.64 33.72 -8.67
CA ILE A 257 -2.60 33.17 -9.56
C ILE A 257 -3.00 33.45 -11.01
N SER A 258 -2.02 33.88 -11.79
CA SER A 258 -2.15 34.32 -13.19
C SER A 258 -2.73 33.22 -14.13
N PRO A 259 -3.51 33.58 -15.16
CA PRO A 259 -4.23 32.62 -16.02
C PRO A 259 -3.37 31.69 -16.91
N SER A 260 -2.04 31.78 -16.88
CA SER A 260 -1.14 30.97 -17.71
C SER A 260 -0.77 29.61 -17.13
N ASP A 261 -1.05 29.34 -15.85
CA ASP A 261 -0.62 28.12 -15.15
C ASP A 261 -1.72 27.08 -14.98
N ARG A 262 -2.68 27.00 -15.92
CA ARG A 262 -3.62 25.86 -15.97
C ARG A 262 -2.92 24.60 -16.51
N ALA A 263 -1.93 24.10 -15.76
CA ALA A 263 -1.53 22.71 -15.80
C ALA A 263 -2.45 21.95 -14.84
N THR A 264 -3.26 21.08 -15.45
CA THR A 264 -4.10 20.02 -14.89
C THR A 264 -3.72 19.63 -13.45
N LYS A 265 -4.63 19.89 -12.49
CA LYS A 265 -4.56 19.31 -11.14
C LYS A 265 -4.49 17.79 -11.29
N VAL A 266 -3.31 17.22 -11.08
CA VAL A 266 -3.12 15.78 -10.94
C VAL A 266 -3.84 15.37 -9.66
N SER A 267 -4.83 14.47 -9.78
CA SER A 267 -5.59 13.92 -8.66
C SER A 267 -4.63 13.19 -7.72
N GLY A 268 -4.25 13.86 -6.63
CA GLY A 268 -3.30 13.37 -5.65
C GLY A 268 -3.96 12.43 -4.66
N TYR A 269 -3.76 11.13 -4.88
CA TYR A 269 -4.05 9.99 -4.00
C TYR A 269 -3.52 10.14 -2.54
N TYR A 270 -2.80 11.23 -2.21
CA TYR A 270 -2.22 11.53 -0.88
C TYR A 270 -2.35 12.99 -0.41
N ALA A 271 -3.21 13.82 -1.01
CA ALA A 271 -3.27 15.27 -0.72
C ALA A 271 -3.73 15.67 0.72
N GLY A 272 -3.81 14.73 1.66
CA GLY A 272 -4.35 14.92 3.02
C GLY A 272 -3.54 14.31 4.17
N VAL A 273 -2.25 13.99 4.00
CA VAL A 273 -1.43 13.45 5.11
C VAL A 273 -0.83 14.59 5.96
N PRO A 274 -1.13 14.69 7.27
CA PRO A 274 -0.63 15.78 8.13
C PRO A 274 0.90 15.80 8.28
N GLN A 275 1.50 17.00 8.24
CA GLN A 275 2.94 17.22 8.30
C GLN A 275 3.62 16.69 9.60
N GLY A 276 2.88 16.57 10.70
CA GLY A 276 3.36 15.99 11.96
C GLY A 276 3.57 14.46 11.93
N ILE A 277 2.94 13.77 10.99
CA ILE A 277 3.21 12.36 10.70
C ILE A 277 4.48 12.25 9.84
N LEU A 278 4.72 13.21 8.94
CA LEU A 278 5.90 13.26 8.08
C LEU A 278 7.21 13.47 8.86
N SER A 279 7.19 14.27 9.94
CA SER A 279 8.38 14.50 10.77
C SER A 279 8.84 13.25 11.54
N ARG A 280 7.92 12.36 11.94
CA ARG A 280 8.25 11.08 12.59
C ARG A 280 8.93 10.09 11.63
N PHE A 281 8.65 10.18 10.33
CA PHE A 281 9.27 9.32 9.31
C PHE A 281 10.70 9.74 8.95
N SER A 282 11.04 11.02 9.10
CA SER A 282 12.40 11.53 8.84
C SER A 282 13.46 10.97 9.80
N ALA A 283 13.08 10.55 11.01
CA ALA A 283 13.98 10.03 12.04
C ALA A 283 14.40 8.55 11.82
N ILE A 284 13.66 7.80 10.99
CA ILE A 284 13.88 6.36 10.76
C ILE A 284 14.94 6.10 9.67
N ALA A 285 15.31 7.13 8.91
CA ALA A 285 16.21 7.05 7.75
C ALA A 285 17.68 6.71 8.05
N ASN A 286 18.07 6.48 9.32
CA ASN A 286 19.46 6.26 9.74
C ASN A 286 19.67 4.91 10.45
N THR A 287 19.07 3.84 9.93
CA THR A 287 19.46 2.47 10.34
C THR A 287 20.38 1.88 9.28
N PRO A 288 21.58 1.36 9.61
CA PRO A 288 22.48 0.73 8.64
C PRO A 288 21.87 -0.61 8.19
N ALA A 289 20.89 -0.54 7.29
CA ALA A 289 20.18 -1.69 6.78
C ALA A 289 21.03 -2.37 5.69
N ILE A 290 21.52 -3.56 6.07
CA ILE A 290 21.95 -4.70 5.25
C ILE A 290 23.37 -4.56 4.65
N ALA A 291 24.32 -5.25 5.27
CA ALA A 291 25.73 -5.37 4.85
C ALA A 291 25.96 -6.02 3.45
N LYS A 292 24.90 -6.43 2.74
CA LYS A 292 24.89 -6.88 1.34
C LYS A 292 23.52 -6.60 0.71
N ASP A 293 23.42 -5.63 -0.20
CA ASP A 293 22.20 -5.37 -0.96
C ASP A 293 21.82 -6.61 -1.82
N PRO A 294 20.81 -7.41 -1.42
CA PRO A 294 20.46 -8.64 -2.11
C PRO A 294 19.76 -8.37 -3.45
N THR A 295 19.41 -7.11 -3.72
CA THR A 295 18.55 -6.71 -4.83
C THR A 295 19.31 -6.19 -6.04
N LYS A 296 20.63 -5.99 -5.90
CA LYS A 296 21.55 -5.71 -7.02
C LYS A 296 21.46 -6.72 -8.16
N LEU A 297 20.99 -7.94 -7.90
CA LEU A 297 20.79 -8.94 -8.94
C LEU A 297 19.88 -8.42 -10.07
N TYR A 298 18.89 -7.57 -9.74
CA TYR A 298 17.96 -6.95 -10.68
C TYR A 298 18.54 -5.77 -11.48
N LEU A 299 19.83 -5.48 -11.34
CA LEU A 299 20.56 -4.47 -12.10
C LEU A 299 21.75 -5.06 -12.87
N THR A 300 21.86 -6.39 -12.91
CA THR A 300 22.99 -7.12 -13.52
C THR A 300 22.53 -8.09 -14.61
N ASP A 301 23.46 -8.51 -15.47
CA ASP A 301 23.19 -9.39 -16.61
C ASP A 301 22.00 -8.91 -17.44
N ASN A 302 21.05 -9.80 -17.78
CA ASN A 302 19.87 -9.41 -18.55
C ASN A 302 18.81 -8.64 -17.74
N PHE A 303 18.98 -8.46 -16.42
CA PHE A 303 18.16 -7.50 -15.66
C PHE A 303 18.70 -6.08 -15.75
N ALA A 304 19.95 -5.88 -16.17
CA ALA A 304 20.52 -4.54 -16.31
C ALA A 304 19.66 -3.69 -17.27
N PRO A 305 19.59 -2.37 -17.09
CA PRO A 305 18.87 -1.50 -18.01
C PRO A 305 19.59 -1.38 -19.36
N ILE A 306 18.83 -1.12 -20.42
CA ILE A 306 19.33 -0.59 -21.69
C ILE A 306 19.01 0.90 -21.81
N LYS A 307 19.84 1.66 -22.51
CA LYS A 307 19.69 3.13 -22.62
C LYS A 307 19.18 3.58 -23.99
N GLU A 308 19.32 2.77 -25.01
CA GLU A 308 19.07 3.17 -26.40
C GLU A 308 17.63 2.83 -26.82
N GLU A 309 16.87 3.84 -27.22
CA GLU A 309 15.60 3.68 -27.94
C GLU A 309 15.88 3.61 -29.45
N ILE A 310 15.62 2.47 -30.08
CA ILE A 310 15.90 2.26 -31.51
C ILE A 310 14.64 1.88 -32.29
N SER A 311 14.72 2.01 -33.60
CA SER A 311 13.74 1.49 -34.57
C SER A 311 14.52 0.78 -35.66
N ILE A 312 14.28 -0.51 -35.86
CA ILE A 312 15.01 -1.33 -36.84
C ILE A 312 14.01 -2.06 -37.72
N GLU A 313 14.15 -1.89 -39.02
CA GLU A 313 13.38 -2.59 -40.04
C GLU A 313 14.14 -3.84 -40.52
N ASN A 314 13.41 -4.82 -41.05
CA ASN A 314 13.96 -6.03 -41.68
C ASN A 314 14.95 -6.79 -40.79
N LEU A 315 14.49 -7.26 -39.63
CA LEU A 315 15.28 -8.08 -38.73
C LEU A 315 15.69 -9.41 -39.38
N ALA A 316 16.84 -9.92 -38.96
CA ALA A 316 17.29 -11.25 -39.35
C ALA A 316 16.38 -12.33 -38.74
N ILE A 317 16.02 -13.32 -39.55
CA ILE A 317 15.10 -14.41 -39.16
C ILE A 317 15.80 -15.73 -39.43
N ILE A 318 15.78 -16.63 -38.45
CA ILE A 318 16.09 -18.06 -38.61
C ILE A 318 14.77 -18.80 -38.70
N GLY A 319 14.62 -19.69 -39.69
CA GLY A 319 13.32 -20.29 -40.01
C GLY A 319 12.49 -19.40 -40.94
N GLU A 320 11.16 -19.49 -40.86
CA GLU A 320 10.25 -18.73 -41.73
C GLU A 320 9.08 -18.17 -40.90
N LEU A 321 8.89 -16.84 -40.93
CA LEU A 321 7.69 -16.24 -40.35
C LEU A 321 6.51 -16.46 -41.30
N PRO A 322 5.42 -17.09 -40.84
CA PRO A 322 4.26 -17.32 -41.71
C PRO A 322 3.67 -16.01 -42.22
N TRP A 323 3.32 -15.94 -43.51
CA TRP A 323 2.85 -14.69 -44.13
C TRP A 323 1.52 -14.18 -43.55
N TYR A 324 0.69 -15.07 -43.00
CA TYR A 324 -0.58 -14.75 -42.34
C TYR A 324 -0.44 -14.38 -40.85
N LEU A 325 0.74 -14.56 -40.24
CA LEU A 325 1.03 -14.04 -38.90
C LEU A 325 1.31 -12.55 -39.04
N SER A 326 0.27 -11.72 -38.87
CA SER A 326 0.36 -10.27 -39.06
C SER A 326 -0.16 -9.54 -37.83
N GLY A 327 0.69 -8.72 -37.21
CA GLY A 327 0.38 -7.99 -35.99
C GLY A 327 1.62 -7.47 -35.28
N MET A 328 1.47 -7.16 -34.00
CA MET A 328 2.55 -6.67 -33.16
C MET A 328 2.58 -7.42 -31.84
N PHE A 329 3.72 -8.06 -31.56
CA PHE A 329 4.05 -8.56 -30.25
C PHE A 329 4.63 -7.41 -29.42
N LEU A 330 4.11 -7.23 -28.21
CA LEU A 330 4.57 -6.22 -27.27
C LEU A 330 4.88 -6.88 -25.94
N ARG A 331 5.95 -6.45 -25.28
CA ARG A 331 6.21 -6.77 -23.87
C ARG A 331 6.62 -5.52 -23.12
N ASN A 332 5.97 -5.31 -21.97
CA ASN A 332 6.33 -4.25 -21.03
C ASN A 332 7.25 -4.80 -19.93
N GLY A 333 8.06 -3.94 -19.33
CA GLY A 333 8.93 -4.33 -18.24
C GLY A 333 9.74 -3.17 -17.67
N PRO A 334 10.43 -3.43 -16.55
CA PRO A 334 11.20 -2.44 -15.82
C PRO A 334 12.56 -2.23 -16.47
N ASN A 335 12.96 -0.97 -16.63
CA ASN A 335 14.22 -0.57 -17.25
C ASN A 335 14.68 0.77 -16.66
N PRO A 336 15.21 0.82 -15.43
CA PRO A 336 15.48 2.08 -14.73
C PRO A 336 16.39 3.00 -15.56
N GLN A 337 15.94 4.24 -15.80
CA GLN A 337 16.68 5.22 -16.62
C GLN A 337 17.97 5.68 -15.93
N PHE A 338 17.92 5.81 -14.61
CA PHE A 338 19.03 6.27 -13.77
C PHE A 338 19.37 5.24 -12.69
N PRO A 339 20.58 5.31 -12.12
CA PRO A 339 20.91 4.54 -10.92
C PRO A 339 19.85 4.76 -9.82
N PRO A 340 19.26 3.70 -9.24
CA PRO A 340 18.21 3.82 -8.23
C PRO A 340 18.68 4.50 -6.94
N VAL A 341 17.74 5.11 -6.22
CA VAL A 341 17.96 5.64 -4.87
C VAL A 341 17.65 4.52 -3.85
N GLY A 342 18.67 4.10 -3.10
CA GLY A 342 18.53 3.06 -2.07
C GLY A 342 18.48 1.63 -2.65
N LEU A 343 17.69 0.76 -2.02
CA LEU A 343 17.48 -0.62 -2.47
C LEU A 343 16.61 -0.64 -3.74
N TYR A 344 16.86 -1.59 -4.65
CA TYR A 344 16.16 -1.66 -5.93
C TYR A 344 15.44 -2.99 -6.11
N HIS A 345 14.11 -2.96 -6.09
CA HIS A 345 13.29 -4.10 -6.47
C HIS A 345 13.08 -4.17 -7.99
N TRP A 346 12.88 -5.38 -8.53
CA TRP A 346 12.61 -5.56 -9.96
C TRP A 346 11.41 -4.73 -10.45
N PHE A 347 10.40 -4.52 -9.60
CA PHE A 347 9.18 -3.76 -9.91
C PHE A 347 9.38 -2.24 -10.01
N ASP A 348 10.55 -1.71 -9.62
CA ASP A 348 10.76 -0.26 -9.49
C ASP A 348 11.13 0.44 -10.81
N GLY A 349 11.69 -0.29 -11.77
CA GLY A 349 12.26 0.30 -12.98
C GLY A 349 11.24 0.96 -13.88
N ASP A 350 11.64 2.04 -14.57
CA ASP A 350 10.83 2.70 -15.58
C ASP A 350 10.28 1.74 -16.63
N GLY A 351 9.02 1.91 -17.03
CA GLY A 351 8.42 1.11 -18.06
C GLY A 351 9.09 1.33 -19.43
N MET A 352 9.56 0.25 -20.04
CA MET A 352 10.02 0.24 -21.42
C MET A 352 9.28 -0.84 -22.22
N LEU A 353 8.64 -0.40 -23.30
CA LEU A 353 8.04 -1.30 -24.27
C LEU A 353 9.09 -1.83 -25.23
N HIS A 354 9.02 -3.12 -25.51
CA HIS A 354 9.71 -3.78 -26.60
C HIS A 354 8.66 -4.36 -27.56
N GLY A 355 8.66 -3.88 -28.79
CA GLY A 355 7.70 -4.26 -29.81
C GLY A 355 8.34 -4.89 -31.03
N VAL A 356 7.80 -6.02 -31.47
CA VAL A 356 8.14 -6.65 -32.75
C VAL A 356 6.88 -6.68 -33.61
N ARG A 357 6.88 -5.90 -34.68
CA ARG A 357 5.81 -5.90 -35.67
C ARG A 357 6.14 -6.90 -36.76
N ILE A 358 5.21 -7.80 -37.05
CA ILE A 358 5.33 -8.85 -38.06
C ILE A 358 4.29 -8.57 -39.14
N VAL A 359 4.72 -8.45 -40.39
CA VAL A 359 3.84 -8.27 -41.55
C VAL A 359 4.46 -8.96 -42.76
N ASN A 360 3.68 -9.79 -43.46
CA ASN A 360 4.09 -10.45 -44.70
C ASN A 360 5.44 -11.19 -44.57
N GLY A 361 5.62 -11.95 -43.48
CA GLY A 361 6.84 -12.73 -43.22
C GLY A 361 8.07 -11.90 -42.86
N LYS A 362 7.93 -10.59 -42.63
CA LYS A 362 9.02 -9.70 -42.19
C LYS A 362 8.77 -9.20 -40.78
N ALA A 363 9.84 -8.94 -40.05
CA ALA A 363 9.80 -8.39 -38.70
C ALA A 363 10.55 -7.05 -38.60
N SER A 364 9.99 -6.13 -37.83
CA SER A 364 10.61 -4.86 -37.44
C SER A 364 10.54 -4.70 -35.92
N TYR A 365 11.55 -4.08 -35.31
CA TYR A 365 11.64 -3.90 -33.86
C TYR A 365 11.65 -2.43 -33.47
N ARG A 366 11.04 -2.12 -32.33
CA ARG A 366 11.11 -0.83 -31.69
C ARG A 366 11.07 -0.97 -30.17
N ASN A 367 11.82 -0.13 -29.46
CA ASN A 367 11.65 0.03 -28.02
C ASN A 367 11.49 1.49 -27.61
N ARG A 368 10.58 1.76 -26.68
CA ARG A 368 10.32 3.11 -26.17
C ARG A 368 10.12 3.11 -24.66
N TYR A 369 10.69 4.10 -24.00
CA TYR A 369 10.33 4.44 -22.64
C TYR A 369 8.89 4.96 -22.58
N ILE A 370 8.18 4.57 -21.54
CA ILE A 370 6.88 5.14 -21.23
C ILE A 370 7.14 6.44 -20.47
N ARG A 371 6.86 7.58 -21.12
CA ARG A 371 7.17 8.92 -20.59
C ARG A 371 6.12 9.36 -19.57
N THR A 372 6.13 8.72 -18.40
CA THR A 372 5.31 9.14 -17.27
C THR A 372 5.79 10.47 -16.70
N ASP A 373 4.95 11.17 -15.94
CA ASP A 373 5.33 12.45 -15.31
C ASP A 373 6.63 12.32 -14.48
N GLY A 374 6.75 11.21 -13.72
CA GLY A 374 7.94 10.92 -12.92
C GLY A 374 9.18 10.64 -13.77
N PHE A 375 9.04 9.92 -14.88
CA PHE A 375 10.12 9.71 -15.84
C PHE A 375 10.62 11.05 -16.41
N VAL A 376 9.73 11.91 -16.89
CA VAL A 376 10.08 13.20 -17.52
C VAL A 376 10.80 14.12 -16.53
N LEU A 377 10.39 14.10 -15.25
CA LEU A 377 11.03 14.87 -14.20
C LEU A 377 12.45 14.37 -13.90
N GLU A 378 12.64 13.06 -13.78
CA GLU A 378 13.99 12.49 -13.59
C GLU A 378 14.89 12.72 -14.79
N GLU A 379 14.35 12.61 -16.01
CA GLU A 379 15.08 12.93 -17.25
C GLU A 379 15.56 14.38 -17.27
N THR A 380 14.70 15.31 -16.86
CA THR A 380 15.02 16.74 -16.76
C THR A 380 16.10 17.00 -15.70
N GLN A 381 16.03 16.31 -14.56
CA GLN A 381 16.99 16.44 -13.45
C GLN A 381 18.25 15.60 -13.64
N LYS A 382 18.26 14.69 -14.62
CA LYS A 382 19.35 13.75 -14.95
C LYS A 382 19.75 12.82 -13.81
N GLN A 383 18.79 12.49 -12.94
CA GLN A 383 19.01 11.60 -11.79
C GLN A 383 17.68 11.00 -11.32
N ALA A 384 17.76 9.87 -10.64
CA ALA A 384 16.62 9.33 -9.91
C ALA A 384 16.22 10.26 -8.76
N ILE A 385 14.91 10.49 -8.60
CA ILE A 385 14.30 11.37 -7.60
C ILE A 385 13.51 10.54 -6.59
N TRP A 386 12.80 9.51 -7.08
CA TRP A 386 11.95 8.65 -6.27
C TRP A 386 12.66 7.35 -5.92
N PRO A 387 12.66 6.94 -4.64
CA PRO A 387 13.18 5.64 -4.27
C PRO A 387 12.16 4.53 -4.59
N GLY A 388 12.64 3.29 -4.66
CA GLY A 388 11.83 2.11 -4.96
C GLY A 388 10.99 1.60 -3.78
N LEU A 389 10.19 0.55 -4.02
CA LEU A 389 9.24 -0.04 -3.06
C LEU A 389 9.87 -0.46 -1.71
N LEU A 390 11.14 -0.86 -1.74
CA LEU A 390 11.91 -1.30 -0.55
C LEU A 390 12.41 -0.14 0.32
N ASN A 391 12.08 1.09 -0.02
CA ASN A 391 12.54 2.28 0.68
C ASN A 391 11.32 3.12 1.11
N LEU A 392 11.50 3.98 2.11
CA LEU A 392 10.46 4.92 2.48
C LEU A 392 10.11 5.85 1.31
N PRO A 393 8.81 6.07 1.03
CA PRO A 393 8.37 7.05 0.04
C PRO A 393 8.90 8.46 0.34
N ARG A 394 9.03 9.30 -0.70
CA ARG A 394 9.39 10.70 -0.51
C ARG A 394 8.17 11.52 -0.12
N PHE A 395 8.12 11.92 1.14
CA PHE A 395 7.06 12.78 1.65
C PHE A 395 7.21 14.27 1.26
N ASP A 396 8.39 14.65 0.76
CA ASP A 396 8.76 16.00 0.31
C ASP A 396 8.84 16.11 -1.22
N ALA A 397 8.24 15.16 -1.94
CA ALA A 397 8.44 15.02 -3.37
C ALA A 397 7.92 16.21 -4.19
N PRO A 398 8.60 16.57 -5.30
CA PRO A 398 8.11 17.58 -6.23
C PRO A 398 6.67 17.27 -6.67
N TYR A 399 5.83 18.30 -6.72
CA TYR A 399 4.41 18.19 -7.15
C TYR A 399 3.54 17.25 -6.30
N GLY A 400 3.97 16.90 -5.08
CA GLY A 400 3.20 16.07 -4.15
C GLY A 400 3.14 14.58 -4.51
N LEU A 401 3.97 14.13 -5.46
CA LEU A 401 4.01 12.73 -5.90
C LEU A 401 4.85 11.88 -4.94
N MET A 402 4.25 11.28 -3.92
CA MET A 402 5.02 10.51 -2.93
C MET A 402 5.70 9.25 -3.49
N MET A 403 5.11 8.66 -4.54
CA MET A 403 5.64 7.51 -5.28
C MET A 403 5.57 7.77 -6.78
N LYS A 404 6.53 7.22 -7.52
CA LYS A 404 6.59 7.27 -8.97
C LYS A 404 5.68 6.19 -9.56
N ASN A 405 4.90 6.54 -10.60
CA ASN A 405 4.23 5.56 -11.45
C ASN A 405 5.19 5.19 -12.61
N PRO A 406 5.74 3.96 -12.64
CA PRO A 406 6.63 3.51 -13.69
C PRO A 406 5.90 2.99 -14.94
N ALA A 407 4.58 2.72 -14.86
CA ALA A 407 3.78 2.14 -15.95
C ALA A 407 4.39 0.87 -16.60
N ASN A 408 5.07 0.03 -15.81
CA ASN A 408 5.98 -1.01 -16.29
C ASN A 408 5.41 -2.44 -16.29
N MET A 409 4.23 -2.68 -15.71
CA MET A 409 3.76 -4.04 -15.42
C MET A 409 3.24 -4.76 -16.66
N SER A 410 2.37 -4.11 -17.43
CA SER A 410 1.66 -4.80 -18.52
C SER A 410 1.13 -3.84 -19.58
N CYS A 411 0.45 -4.42 -20.57
CA CYS A 411 -0.31 -3.72 -21.59
C CYS A 411 -1.73 -4.27 -21.68
N ALA A 412 -2.66 -3.43 -22.14
CA ALA A 412 -4.00 -3.84 -22.56
C ALA A 412 -4.37 -3.17 -23.88
N TRP A 413 -5.04 -3.92 -24.76
CA TRP A 413 -5.60 -3.39 -26.01
C TRP A 413 -7.11 -3.36 -25.91
N HIS A 414 -7.70 -2.16 -26.01
CA HIS A 414 -9.13 -1.99 -25.86
C HIS A 414 -9.61 -0.75 -26.62
N ALA A 415 -10.74 -0.84 -27.33
CA ALA A 415 -11.33 0.27 -28.09
C ALA A 415 -10.33 1.01 -29.00
N GLY A 416 -9.44 0.26 -29.68
CA GLY A 416 -8.41 0.82 -30.57
C GLY A 416 -7.26 1.56 -29.87
N LYS A 417 -7.14 1.42 -28.54
CA LYS A 417 -6.14 2.10 -27.71
C LYS A 417 -5.24 1.08 -27.04
N LEU A 418 -3.94 1.36 -27.05
CA LEU A 418 -2.94 0.63 -26.26
C LEU A 418 -2.74 1.35 -24.92
N LEU A 419 -3.00 0.64 -23.83
CA LEU A 419 -2.78 1.09 -22.46
C LEU A 419 -1.56 0.40 -21.88
N THR A 420 -0.71 1.14 -21.16
CA THR A 420 0.35 0.60 -20.31
C THR A 420 0.02 0.84 -18.84
N LEU A 421 0.21 -0.17 -18.00
CA LEU A 421 -0.43 -0.26 -16.69
C LEU A 421 0.57 -0.47 -15.56
N TRP A 422 0.18 -0.04 -14.37
CA TRP A 422 0.86 -0.28 -13.09
C TRP A 422 -0.18 -0.31 -11.97
N GLU A 423 -0.08 -1.24 -11.03
CA GLU A 423 -1.16 -1.55 -10.07
C GLU A 423 -1.65 -0.36 -9.24
N VAL A 424 -0.80 0.63 -8.97
CA VAL A 424 -1.09 1.71 -8.01
C VAL A 424 -1.20 3.08 -8.70
N GLY A 425 -1.48 3.10 -10.01
CA GLY A 425 -1.58 4.36 -10.73
C GLY A 425 -2.47 4.34 -11.97
N ALA A 426 -2.63 5.52 -12.56
CA ALA A 426 -3.38 5.68 -13.79
C ALA A 426 -2.69 5.01 -14.99
N PRO A 427 -3.47 4.46 -15.94
CA PRO A 427 -2.94 3.92 -17.19
C PRO A 427 -2.40 5.04 -18.10
N HIS A 428 -1.49 4.68 -19.02
CA HIS A 428 -0.96 5.60 -20.03
C HIS A 428 -1.27 5.09 -21.45
N LEU A 429 -1.63 6.00 -22.34
CA LEU A 429 -1.87 5.72 -23.76
C LEU A 429 -0.58 5.70 -24.54
N MET A 430 -0.49 4.73 -25.44
CA MET A 430 0.63 4.58 -26.35
C MET A 430 0.13 4.57 -27.80
N SER A 431 0.89 5.17 -28.72
CA SER A 431 0.62 5.09 -30.15
C SER A 431 1.08 3.75 -30.73
N LEU A 432 0.43 3.32 -31.82
CA LEU A 432 0.85 2.18 -32.63
C LEU A 432 1.00 2.58 -34.10
N PRO A 433 2.00 2.00 -34.80
CA PRO A 433 3.08 1.13 -34.31
C PRO A 433 4.25 1.86 -33.60
N GLU A 434 4.17 3.17 -33.40
CA GLU A 434 5.33 4.01 -33.04
C GLU A 434 5.76 3.91 -31.57
N LEU A 435 4.88 3.44 -30.69
CA LEU A 435 5.09 3.31 -29.24
C LEU A 435 5.38 4.63 -28.51
N GLU A 436 4.85 5.74 -29.01
CA GLU A 436 4.99 7.04 -28.36
C GLU A 436 3.96 7.20 -27.23
N THR A 437 4.38 7.73 -26.08
CA THR A 437 3.46 8.05 -24.99
C THR A 437 2.58 9.24 -25.35
N LEU A 438 1.27 9.00 -25.40
CA LEU A 438 0.26 10.04 -25.68
C LEU A 438 -0.22 10.73 -24.39
N GLY A 439 0.08 10.15 -23.24
CA GLY A 439 -0.24 10.70 -21.92
C GLY A 439 -1.11 9.77 -21.08
N ARG A 440 -1.52 10.24 -19.90
CA ARG A 440 -2.39 9.51 -18.99
C ARG A 440 -3.79 9.32 -19.57
N HIS A 441 -4.41 8.19 -19.25
CA HIS A 441 -5.80 7.90 -19.61
C HIS A 441 -6.67 7.85 -18.37
N ASN A 442 -7.69 8.71 -18.33
CA ASN A 442 -8.65 8.79 -17.22
C ASN A 442 -10.10 8.56 -17.69
N PHE A 443 -10.28 7.95 -18.87
CA PHE A 443 -11.59 7.62 -19.43
C PHE A 443 -12.56 8.82 -19.46
N GLY A 444 -12.08 9.97 -19.98
CA GLY A 444 -12.89 11.19 -20.07
C GLY A 444 -13.09 11.88 -18.72
N GLY A 445 -12.13 11.73 -17.79
CA GLY A 445 -12.19 12.28 -16.43
C GLY A 445 -13.01 11.46 -15.43
N LYS A 446 -13.54 10.31 -15.84
CA LYS A 446 -14.38 9.45 -14.99
C LYS A 446 -13.55 8.56 -14.05
N LEU A 447 -12.32 8.22 -14.40
CA LEU A 447 -11.42 7.45 -13.53
C LEU A 447 -10.64 8.39 -12.62
N THR A 448 -10.89 8.28 -11.31
CA THR A 448 -10.23 9.05 -10.24
C THR A 448 -9.29 8.20 -9.38
N SER A 449 -9.37 6.87 -9.51
CA SER A 449 -8.54 5.89 -8.78
C SER A 449 -7.48 5.23 -9.69
N ALA A 450 -6.65 4.35 -9.11
CA ALA A 450 -5.70 3.53 -9.86
C ALA A 450 -6.41 2.55 -10.80
N MET A 451 -5.70 1.93 -11.73
CA MET A 451 -6.22 0.82 -12.54
C MET A 451 -5.31 -0.38 -12.38
N CYS A 452 -5.87 -1.57 -12.12
CA CYS A 452 -5.08 -2.79 -12.01
C CYS A 452 -4.25 -3.06 -13.27
N ALA A 453 -3.15 -3.77 -13.12
CA ALA A 453 -2.28 -4.11 -14.23
C ALA A 453 -2.80 -5.29 -15.08
N ARG A 454 -3.94 -5.89 -14.77
CA ARG A 454 -4.41 -7.10 -15.46
C ARG A 454 -5.89 -7.05 -15.87
N PRO A 455 -6.37 -5.96 -16.51
CA PRO A 455 -7.76 -5.86 -16.95
C PRO A 455 -8.12 -7.03 -17.88
N LYS A 456 -9.39 -7.43 -17.87
CA LYS A 456 -9.89 -8.50 -18.75
C LYS A 456 -10.84 -7.89 -19.77
N VAL A 457 -10.62 -8.18 -21.05
CA VAL A 457 -11.53 -7.83 -22.14
C VAL A 457 -12.36 -9.05 -22.47
N ASP A 458 -13.69 -8.96 -22.43
CA ASP A 458 -14.54 -10.05 -22.91
C ASP A 458 -14.56 -10.04 -24.44
N PRO A 459 -14.06 -11.09 -25.12
CA PRO A 459 -14.09 -11.16 -26.58
C PRO A 459 -15.51 -11.17 -27.17
N ALA A 460 -16.54 -11.53 -26.38
CA ALA A 460 -17.92 -11.57 -26.86
C ALA A 460 -18.63 -10.21 -26.84
N THR A 461 -18.43 -9.41 -25.79
CA THR A 461 -19.09 -8.09 -25.63
C THR A 461 -18.20 -6.93 -26.03
N GLY A 462 -16.88 -7.14 -26.03
CA GLY A 462 -15.87 -6.10 -26.20
C GLY A 462 -15.65 -5.25 -24.95
N GLU A 463 -16.38 -5.49 -23.85
CA GLU A 463 -16.22 -4.74 -22.60
C GLU A 463 -14.90 -5.09 -21.92
N MET A 464 -14.31 -4.12 -21.23
CA MET A 464 -13.13 -4.29 -20.40
C MET A 464 -13.48 -4.10 -18.93
N MET A 465 -13.20 -5.12 -18.13
CA MET A 465 -13.33 -5.13 -16.69
C MET A 465 -11.98 -4.84 -16.06
N PHE A 466 -11.97 -4.06 -14.98
CA PHE A 466 -10.79 -3.88 -14.13
C PHE A 466 -11.22 -3.56 -12.70
N TYR A 467 -10.25 -3.55 -11.79
CA TYR A 467 -10.46 -3.05 -10.45
C TYR A 467 -9.40 -2.00 -10.08
N SER A 468 -9.70 -1.25 -9.04
CA SER A 468 -8.82 -0.28 -8.41
C SER A 468 -8.64 -0.67 -6.95
N THR A 469 -7.41 -0.63 -6.44
CA THR A 469 -7.14 -0.85 -5.00
C THR A 469 -6.66 0.43 -4.32
N SER A 470 -7.00 0.56 -3.04
CA SER A 470 -6.51 1.64 -2.17
C SER A 470 -5.78 1.05 -0.96
N PRO A 471 -4.44 1.19 -0.86
CA PRO A 471 -3.69 0.79 0.34
C PRO A 471 -3.96 1.57 1.64
N ILE A 472 -4.73 2.68 1.63
CA ILE A 472 -4.78 3.62 2.76
C ILE A 472 -6.16 3.71 3.39
N ALA A 473 -7.18 3.96 2.56
CA ALA A 473 -8.51 4.31 3.02
C ALA A 473 -9.58 3.62 2.16
N PRO A 474 -10.73 3.26 2.75
CA PRO A 474 -11.86 2.73 2.00
C PRO A 474 -12.40 3.73 0.95
N PRO A 475 -12.97 3.24 -0.17
CA PRO A 475 -13.07 1.83 -0.54
C PRO A 475 -11.71 1.24 -0.90
N TYR A 476 -11.37 0.08 -0.31
CA TYR A 476 -10.10 -0.60 -0.59
C TYR A 476 -10.08 -1.31 -1.93
N LEU A 477 -11.26 -1.58 -2.49
CA LEU A 477 -11.46 -2.18 -3.81
C LEU A 477 -12.65 -1.49 -4.49
N GLU A 478 -12.42 -1.05 -5.72
CA GLU A 478 -13.48 -0.60 -6.64
C GLU A 478 -13.45 -1.49 -7.88
N TYR A 479 -14.62 -1.79 -8.42
CA TYR A 479 -14.78 -2.57 -9.64
C TYR A 479 -15.37 -1.71 -10.74
N SER A 480 -14.76 -1.76 -11.92
CA SER A 480 -15.09 -0.91 -13.04
C SER A 480 -15.31 -1.69 -14.33
N ILE A 481 -16.23 -1.18 -15.15
CA ILE A 481 -16.53 -1.71 -16.49
C ILE A 481 -16.41 -0.57 -17.50
N VAL A 482 -15.65 -0.84 -18.56
CA VAL A 482 -15.51 0.03 -19.74
C VAL A 482 -16.24 -0.63 -20.90
N SER A 483 -17.11 0.12 -21.59
CA SER A 483 -17.80 -0.37 -22.78
C SER A 483 -16.83 -0.66 -23.92
N ALA A 484 -17.26 -1.42 -24.92
CA ALA A 484 -16.47 -1.71 -26.13
C ALA A 484 -15.97 -0.46 -26.88
N ASP A 485 -16.67 0.68 -26.73
CA ASP A 485 -16.29 1.97 -27.33
C ASP A 485 -15.23 2.73 -26.52
N GLY A 486 -14.84 2.21 -25.34
CA GLY A 486 -13.81 2.82 -24.49
C GLY A 486 -14.34 3.81 -23.46
N GLU A 487 -15.65 3.78 -23.15
CA GLU A 487 -16.26 4.63 -22.12
C GLU A 487 -16.34 3.90 -20.78
N LEU A 488 -15.84 4.51 -19.70
CA LEU A 488 -16.08 4.00 -18.35
C LEU A 488 -17.57 4.18 -18.02
N VAL A 489 -18.29 3.06 -17.87
CA VAL A 489 -19.76 3.03 -17.72
C VAL A 489 -20.21 2.71 -16.30
N GLN A 490 -19.38 2.03 -15.52
CA GLN A 490 -19.69 1.66 -14.14
C GLN A 490 -18.41 1.66 -13.31
N THR A 491 -18.52 2.17 -12.07
CA THR A 491 -17.57 1.97 -10.98
C THR A 491 -18.37 1.74 -9.71
N VAL A 492 -18.14 0.64 -9.02
CA VAL A 492 -18.82 0.29 -7.76
C VAL A 492 -17.80 -0.14 -6.70
N PRO A 493 -17.95 0.28 -5.42
CA PRO A 493 -17.09 -0.22 -4.36
C PRO A 493 -17.41 -1.69 -4.08
N ILE A 494 -16.40 -2.45 -3.70
CA ILE A 494 -16.51 -3.82 -3.18
C ILE A 494 -15.84 -3.85 -1.82
N ASP A 495 -16.59 -4.24 -0.79
CA ASP A 495 -16.13 -4.17 0.58
C ASP A 495 -15.05 -5.22 0.85
N LEU A 496 -13.88 -4.73 1.26
CA LEU A 496 -12.82 -5.53 1.85
C LEU A 496 -12.60 -5.10 3.30
N PRO A 497 -12.27 -6.04 4.21
CA PRO A 497 -12.07 -5.72 5.62
C PRO A 497 -10.78 -4.91 5.88
N GLU A 498 -9.80 -5.04 4.99
CA GLU A 498 -8.48 -4.43 5.10
C GLU A 498 -7.86 -4.24 3.69
N PRO A 499 -6.88 -3.33 3.52
CA PRO A 499 -6.21 -3.15 2.25
C PRO A 499 -5.28 -4.33 1.93
N VAL A 500 -5.50 -4.93 0.76
CA VAL A 500 -4.71 -6.06 0.26
C VAL A 500 -4.22 -5.76 -1.14
N MET A 501 -3.06 -6.32 -1.49
CA MET A 501 -2.66 -6.46 -2.88
C MET A 501 -3.43 -7.61 -3.50
N MET A 502 -4.03 -7.33 -4.65
CA MET A 502 -4.66 -8.33 -5.50
C MET A 502 -3.81 -8.36 -6.79
N PRO A 503 -3.03 -9.44 -7.04
CA PRO A 503 -2.15 -9.48 -8.21
C PRO A 503 -2.89 -9.64 -9.54
N ASP A 504 -4.03 -10.35 -9.54
CA ASP A 504 -4.85 -10.58 -10.72
C ASP A 504 -6.33 -10.83 -10.32
N PHE A 505 -7.20 -10.95 -11.31
CA PHE A 505 -8.61 -11.31 -11.17
C PHE A 505 -9.08 -12.08 -12.41
N ALA A 506 -10.32 -12.56 -12.42
CA ALA A 506 -10.86 -13.29 -13.57
C ALA A 506 -12.25 -12.81 -13.95
N ILE A 507 -12.68 -13.20 -15.15
CA ILE A 507 -14.07 -13.07 -15.61
C ILE A 507 -14.53 -14.43 -16.12
N THR A 508 -15.83 -14.71 -16.01
CA THR A 508 -16.56 -15.75 -16.75
C THR A 508 -17.60 -15.05 -17.63
N GLU A 509 -18.44 -15.77 -18.37
CA GLU A 509 -19.54 -15.18 -19.16
C GLU A 509 -20.47 -14.27 -18.34
N HIS A 510 -20.76 -14.63 -17.09
CA HIS A 510 -21.71 -13.89 -16.25
C HIS A 510 -21.11 -13.28 -14.98
N TYR A 511 -19.88 -13.65 -14.60
CA TYR A 511 -19.29 -13.23 -13.34
C TYR A 511 -17.92 -12.56 -13.49
N THR A 512 -17.59 -11.73 -12.51
CA THR A 512 -16.25 -11.23 -12.21
C THR A 512 -15.78 -11.87 -10.91
N ILE A 513 -14.53 -12.33 -10.87
CA ILE A 513 -13.94 -13.11 -9.78
C ILE A 513 -12.79 -12.32 -9.15
N PHE A 514 -12.94 -11.94 -7.88
CA PHE A 514 -11.93 -11.24 -7.08
C PHE A 514 -11.14 -12.19 -6.19
N LEU A 515 -9.84 -11.93 -6.06
CA LEU A 515 -8.90 -12.77 -5.34
C LEU A 515 -8.44 -12.07 -4.07
N ASP A 516 -9.22 -12.18 -2.99
CA ASP A 516 -8.86 -11.62 -1.69
C ASP A 516 -7.86 -12.55 -0.97
N MET A 517 -6.59 -12.33 -1.29
CA MET A 517 -5.45 -13.11 -0.83
C MET A 517 -4.82 -12.46 0.42
N PRO A 518 -4.07 -13.21 1.25
CA PRO A 518 -3.45 -12.72 2.48
C PRO A 518 -2.23 -11.81 2.25
N LEU A 519 -2.26 -10.95 1.23
CA LEU A 519 -1.18 -10.02 0.87
C LEU A 519 -1.48 -8.62 1.41
N LYS A 520 -1.22 -8.40 2.70
CA LYS A 520 -1.59 -7.18 3.43
C LYS A 520 -0.66 -6.02 3.14
N PHE A 521 -1.22 -4.83 2.97
CA PHE A 521 -0.41 -3.63 2.87
C PHE A 521 0.12 -3.19 4.26
N LYS A 522 1.45 -3.22 4.43
CA LYS A 522 2.18 -2.84 5.65
C LYS A 522 3.30 -1.85 5.30
N PRO A 523 3.00 -0.55 5.15
CA PRO A 523 3.95 0.44 4.62
C PRO A 523 5.20 0.62 5.47
N MET A 524 5.12 0.37 6.78
CA MET A 524 6.27 0.49 7.69
C MET A 524 7.37 -0.53 7.44
N ARG A 525 7.12 -1.59 6.67
CA ARG A 525 8.14 -2.59 6.31
C ARG A 525 9.27 -1.99 5.46
N SER A 526 8.96 -0.98 4.64
CA SER A 526 9.97 -0.29 3.82
C SER A 526 11.03 0.45 4.66
N ALA A 527 10.74 0.80 5.92
CA ALA A 527 11.75 1.35 6.85
C ALA A 527 12.83 0.32 7.25
N ALA A 528 12.53 -0.98 7.16
CA ALA A 528 13.46 -2.07 7.41
C ALA A 528 14.09 -2.63 6.12
N GLY A 529 13.86 -2.00 4.96
CA GLY A 529 14.34 -2.52 3.66
C GLY A 529 13.52 -3.70 3.13
N GLU A 530 12.29 -3.87 3.60
CA GLU A 530 11.36 -4.94 3.18
C GLU A 530 10.25 -4.39 2.28
N ILE A 531 9.59 -5.27 1.51
CA ILE A 531 8.46 -4.87 0.66
C ILE A 531 7.29 -4.44 1.55
N PRO A 532 6.55 -3.35 1.21
CA PRO A 532 5.43 -2.83 1.98
C PRO A 532 4.17 -3.73 1.92
N ILE A 533 4.34 -5.01 1.56
CA ILE A 533 3.30 -6.00 1.39
C ILE A 533 3.76 -7.27 2.09
N GLU A 534 2.93 -7.82 2.96
CA GLU A 534 3.23 -9.01 3.76
C GLU A 534 2.23 -10.13 3.46
N PHE A 535 2.76 -11.34 3.29
CA PHE A 535 1.96 -12.55 3.27
C PHE A 535 1.62 -12.98 4.71
N ASP A 536 0.36 -12.82 5.10
CA ASP A 536 -0.18 -13.25 6.38
C ASP A 536 -0.49 -14.76 6.36
N ARG A 537 0.30 -15.56 7.08
CA ARG A 537 0.18 -17.03 7.09
C ARG A 537 -1.05 -17.53 7.86
N ASP A 538 -1.63 -16.71 8.72
CA ASP A 538 -2.74 -17.11 9.59
C ASP A 538 -4.11 -16.72 9.00
N ARG A 539 -4.12 -15.85 7.98
CA ARG A 539 -5.33 -15.39 7.29
C ARG A 539 -5.76 -16.36 6.19
N LYS A 540 -7.01 -16.84 6.24
CA LYS A 540 -7.61 -17.60 5.12
C LYS A 540 -7.81 -16.72 3.89
N SER A 541 -7.66 -17.28 2.70
CA SER A 541 -7.93 -16.58 1.45
C SER A 541 -9.42 -16.67 1.10
N ARG A 542 -9.92 -15.74 0.29
CA ARG A 542 -11.32 -15.72 -0.17
C ARG A 542 -11.39 -15.46 -1.68
N ILE A 543 -12.32 -16.14 -2.34
CA ILE A 543 -12.68 -15.89 -3.75
C ILE A 543 -14.04 -15.21 -3.78
N GLY A 544 -14.12 -14.01 -4.33
CA GLY A 544 -15.34 -13.23 -4.45
C GLY A 544 -15.94 -13.39 -5.84
N ILE A 545 -17.17 -13.89 -5.97
CA ILE A 545 -17.87 -14.04 -7.24
C ILE A 545 -18.97 -12.99 -7.30
N LEU A 546 -18.85 -12.07 -8.25
CA LEU A 546 -19.74 -10.94 -8.46
C LEU A 546 -20.42 -11.10 -9.84
N PRO A 547 -21.76 -11.03 -9.97
CA PRO A 547 -22.39 -10.88 -11.28
C PRO A 547 -21.80 -9.69 -12.02
N ARG A 548 -21.44 -9.81 -13.31
CA ARG A 548 -20.63 -8.81 -14.03
C ARG A 548 -21.09 -7.36 -13.89
N HIS A 549 -22.40 -7.10 -13.89
CA HIS A 549 -23.00 -5.77 -13.73
C HIS A 549 -23.65 -5.58 -12.35
N GLY A 550 -23.26 -6.39 -11.39
CA GLY A 550 -23.70 -6.31 -10.00
C GLY A 550 -22.98 -5.23 -9.21
N ASN A 551 -23.22 -5.23 -7.90
CA ASN A 551 -22.61 -4.35 -6.92
C ASN A 551 -22.20 -5.15 -5.67
N ASN A 552 -21.70 -4.45 -4.63
CA ASN A 552 -21.29 -5.06 -3.37
C ASN A 552 -22.32 -5.99 -2.74
N GLU A 553 -23.63 -5.70 -2.83
CA GLU A 553 -24.67 -6.54 -2.21
C GLU A 553 -24.84 -7.90 -2.91
N SER A 554 -24.43 -7.97 -4.18
CA SER A 554 -24.56 -9.17 -5.01
C SER A 554 -23.32 -10.08 -5.00
N ILE A 555 -22.22 -9.64 -4.38
CA ILE A 555 -21.01 -10.45 -4.31
C ILE A 555 -21.17 -11.62 -3.34
N ARG A 556 -20.58 -12.76 -3.70
CA ARG A 556 -20.53 -13.95 -2.85
C ARG A 556 -19.08 -14.34 -2.59
N TRP A 557 -18.70 -14.38 -1.32
CA TRP A 557 -17.35 -14.75 -0.90
C TRP A 557 -17.27 -16.23 -0.50
N PHE A 558 -16.29 -16.93 -1.04
CA PHE A 558 -16.00 -18.33 -0.76
C PHE A 558 -14.64 -18.44 -0.08
N THR A 559 -14.61 -18.95 1.14
CA THR A 559 -13.36 -19.10 1.92
C THR A 559 -12.61 -20.34 1.48
N ILE A 560 -11.30 -20.20 1.23
CA ILE A 560 -10.38 -21.30 0.90
C ILE A 560 -9.21 -21.34 1.90
N PRO A 561 -8.43 -22.43 1.96
CA PRO A 561 -7.20 -22.46 2.75
C PRO A 561 -6.24 -21.30 2.41
N ASN A 562 -5.37 -20.94 3.36
CA ASN A 562 -4.34 -19.92 3.16
C ASN A 562 -3.48 -20.26 1.94
N CYS A 563 -3.42 -19.33 0.99
CA CYS A 563 -2.59 -19.36 -0.21
C CYS A 563 -2.61 -17.99 -0.90
N ALA A 564 -1.65 -17.74 -1.80
CA ALA A 564 -1.75 -16.64 -2.75
C ALA A 564 -2.03 -17.19 -4.15
N ILE A 565 -3.11 -16.76 -4.78
CA ILE A 565 -3.30 -16.94 -6.21
C ILE A 565 -2.63 -15.73 -6.89
N PHE A 566 -1.60 -15.99 -7.70
CA PHE A 566 -0.76 -14.93 -8.28
C PHE A 566 -1.30 -14.52 -9.65
N HIS A 567 -1.05 -15.31 -10.71
CA HIS A 567 -1.61 -15.04 -12.04
C HIS A 567 -2.73 -16.01 -12.43
N VAL A 568 -3.74 -15.49 -13.11
CA VAL A 568 -4.90 -16.28 -13.58
C VAL A 568 -4.73 -16.64 -15.04
N ALA A 569 -4.91 -17.93 -15.36
CA ALA A 569 -4.96 -18.41 -16.74
C ALA A 569 -6.30 -18.05 -17.40
N ASN A 570 -7.39 -18.51 -16.78
CA ASN A 570 -8.76 -18.26 -17.22
C ASN A 570 -9.77 -18.64 -16.13
N ALA A 571 -11.02 -18.22 -16.32
CA ALA A 571 -12.15 -18.77 -15.59
C ALA A 571 -13.35 -18.98 -16.52
N TYR A 572 -14.23 -19.92 -16.19
CA TYR A 572 -15.45 -20.16 -16.95
C TYR A 572 -16.51 -20.85 -16.09
N GLU A 573 -17.72 -20.92 -16.62
CA GLU A 573 -18.85 -21.58 -15.97
C GLU A 573 -19.06 -22.99 -16.53
N GLU A 574 -19.37 -23.93 -15.65
CA GLU A 574 -19.79 -25.30 -15.99
C GLU A 574 -20.94 -25.69 -15.06
N ASP A 575 -22.15 -25.77 -15.62
CA ASP A 575 -23.41 -25.96 -14.88
C ASP A 575 -23.60 -24.92 -13.75
N SER A 576 -23.61 -25.37 -12.50
CA SER A 576 -23.73 -24.51 -11.31
C SER A 576 -22.37 -24.14 -10.69
N GLU A 577 -21.27 -24.41 -11.39
CA GLU A 577 -19.92 -24.21 -10.89
C GLU A 577 -19.17 -23.14 -11.69
N VAL A 578 -18.37 -22.36 -10.98
CA VAL A 578 -17.33 -21.52 -11.57
C VAL A 578 -16.00 -22.27 -11.47
N ILE A 579 -15.35 -22.43 -12.61
CA ILE A 579 -14.02 -23.04 -12.75
C ILE A 579 -13.00 -21.92 -12.86
N LEU A 580 -12.05 -21.86 -11.93
CA LEU A 580 -10.93 -20.92 -11.95
C LEU A 580 -9.64 -21.71 -12.16
N ILE A 581 -8.81 -21.29 -13.11
CA ILE A 581 -7.51 -21.88 -13.39
C ILE A 581 -6.45 -20.80 -13.21
N ALA A 582 -5.51 -21.02 -12.29
CA ALA A 582 -4.54 -20.01 -11.91
C ALA A 582 -3.30 -20.62 -11.26
N ASN A 583 -2.21 -19.86 -11.24
CA ASN A 583 -1.01 -20.23 -10.51
C ASN A 583 -1.15 -19.86 -9.02
N ARG A 584 -1.02 -20.88 -8.17
CA ARG A 584 -1.12 -20.80 -6.71
C ARG A 584 0.26 -20.87 -6.07
N MET A 585 0.46 -20.10 -5.01
CA MET A 585 1.63 -20.15 -4.14
C MET A 585 1.23 -20.54 -2.72
N ASP A 586 2.08 -21.31 -2.05
CA ASP A 586 1.92 -21.60 -0.61
C ASP A 586 2.28 -20.38 0.25
N TYR A 587 3.18 -19.52 -0.24
CA TYR A 587 3.55 -18.24 0.36
C TYR A 587 4.05 -17.29 -0.73
N CYS A 588 4.05 -15.98 -0.47
CA CYS A 588 4.59 -14.97 -1.38
C CYS A 588 5.61 -14.09 -0.65
N ASN A 589 6.82 -13.98 -1.18
CA ASN A 589 7.84 -13.03 -0.73
C ASN A 589 8.19 -12.00 -1.81
N PHE A 590 7.40 -11.95 -2.89
CA PHE A 590 7.51 -11.00 -4.00
C PHE A 590 8.91 -10.97 -4.58
N PHE A 591 9.50 -12.15 -4.81
CA PHE A 591 10.84 -12.30 -5.36
C PHE A 591 11.96 -11.68 -4.51
N VAL A 592 11.73 -11.47 -3.20
CA VAL A 592 12.79 -11.12 -2.26
C VAL A 592 13.27 -12.39 -1.58
N PRO A 593 14.43 -12.94 -1.99
CA PRO A 593 14.96 -14.17 -1.40
C PRO A 593 15.26 -13.99 0.09
N ASN A 594 14.88 -14.97 0.90
CA ASN A 594 15.30 -15.06 2.29
C ASN A 594 16.62 -15.82 2.38
N TYR A 595 17.60 -15.32 3.13
CA TYR A 595 18.93 -15.92 3.27
C TYR A 595 19.21 -16.37 4.70
N ASN A 596 19.97 -17.45 4.84
CA ASN A 596 20.54 -17.86 6.13
C ASN A 596 21.81 -17.04 6.48
N GLN A 597 22.36 -17.27 7.67
CA GLN A 597 23.59 -16.61 8.14
C GLN A 597 24.82 -16.86 7.24
N ASN A 598 24.82 -17.95 6.47
CA ASN A 598 25.87 -18.30 5.52
C ASN A 598 25.67 -17.67 4.13
N GLY A 599 24.55 -16.97 3.91
CA GLY A 599 24.18 -16.34 2.63
C GLY A 599 23.56 -17.30 1.62
N GLU A 600 23.08 -18.46 2.05
CA GLU A 600 22.33 -19.40 1.19
C GLU A 600 20.84 -19.05 1.22
N VAL A 601 20.16 -19.21 0.08
CA VAL A 601 18.73 -18.94 -0.04
C VAL A 601 17.95 -20.03 0.72
N LEU A 602 17.19 -19.63 1.74
CA LEU A 602 16.28 -20.50 2.49
C LEU A 602 15.00 -20.78 1.70
N ASN A 603 14.32 -19.70 1.28
CA ASN A 603 12.99 -19.75 0.67
C ASN A 603 12.93 -18.73 -0.48
N PHE A 604 12.35 -19.16 -1.61
CA PHE A 604 12.04 -18.31 -2.75
C PHE A 604 10.71 -18.72 -3.37
N ASP A 605 9.74 -17.82 -3.33
CA ASP A 605 8.32 -18.09 -3.52
C ASP A 605 7.97 -18.80 -4.84
N LEU A 606 8.70 -18.52 -5.92
CA LEU A 606 8.54 -19.17 -7.23
C LEU A 606 8.66 -20.70 -7.20
N GLU A 607 9.28 -21.29 -6.18
CA GLU A 607 9.36 -22.75 -6.03
C GLU A 607 8.03 -23.41 -5.66
N THR A 608 7.11 -22.65 -5.07
CA THR A 608 5.79 -23.13 -4.65
C THR A 608 4.70 -22.85 -5.68
N LEU A 609 5.05 -22.12 -6.73
CA LEU A 609 4.11 -21.62 -7.71
C LEU A 609 3.65 -22.73 -8.66
N LYS A 610 2.40 -23.18 -8.53
CA LYS A 610 1.86 -24.35 -9.24
C LYS A 610 0.56 -24.01 -9.97
N MET A 611 0.34 -24.64 -11.12
CA MET A 611 -0.93 -24.52 -11.83
C MET A 611 -2.01 -25.30 -11.08
N CYS A 612 -3.08 -24.61 -10.67
CA CYS A 612 -4.19 -25.18 -9.93
C CYS A 612 -5.53 -24.85 -10.60
N ARG A 613 -6.53 -25.68 -10.28
CA ARG A 613 -7.93 -25.52 -10.66
C ARG A 613 -8.79 -25.48 -9.39
N TRP A 614 -9.69 -24.51 -9.32
CA TRP A 614 -10.76 -24.47 -8.32
C TRP A 614 -12.11 -24.68 -9.00
N ARG A 615 -12.93 -25.55 -8.42
CA ARG A 615 -14.34 -25.71 -8.77
C ARG A 615 -15.17 -25.13 -7.63
N ILE A 616 -15.93 -24.08 -7.92
CA ILE A 616 -16.68 -23.30 -6.94
C ILE A 616 -18.16 -23.48 -7.21
N ASN A 617 -18.84 -24.26 -6.38
CA ASN A 617 -20.24 -24.57 -6.56
C ASN A 617 -21.12 -23.43 -6.01
N LEU A 618 -21.81 -22.73 -6.91
CA LEU A 618 -22.65 -21.59 -6.57
C LEU A 618 -23.94 -22.00 -5.84
N THR A 619 -24.37 -23.26 -5.89
CA THR A 619 -25.57 -23.71 -5.18
C THR A 619 -25.26 -24.16 -3.75
N THR A 620 -24.20 -24.95 -3.57
CA THR A 620 -23.87 -25.56 -2.26
C THR A 620 -22.87 -24.74 -1.45
N GLY A 621 -22.12 -23.83 -2.07
CA GLY A 621 -21.02 -23.13 -1.41
C GLY A 621 -19.70 -23.90 -1.37
N ALA A 622 -19.66 -25.14 -1.88
CA ALA A 622 -18.47 -25.98 -1.83
C ALA A 622 -17.38 -25.46 -2.79
N VAL A 623 -16.13 -25.50 -2.32
CA VAL A 623 -14.95 -25.22 -3.15
C VAL A 623 -14.03 -26.43 -3.14
N LYS A 624 -13.64 -26.90 -4.32
CA LYS A 624 -12.65 -27.97 -4.48
C LYS A 624 -11.44 -27.42 -5.21
N GLU A 625 -10.26 -27.59 -4.62
CA GLU A 625 -8.97 -27.29 -5.23
C GLU A 625 -8.35 -28.57 -5.81
N GLU A 626 -7.69 -28.45 -6.94
CA GLU A 626 -6.94 -29.51 -7.62
C GLU A 626 -5.65 -28.95 -8.21
N ILE A 627 -4.52 -29.59 -7.93
CA ILE A 627 -3.24 -29.27 -8.58
C ILE A 627 -3.26 -29.90 -9.97
N ILE A 628 -3.13 -29.08 -11.02
CA ILE A 628 -3.03 -29.55 -12.41
C ILE A 628 -1.63 -30.09 -12.66
N ASP A 629 -0.60 -29.36 -12.23
CA ASP A 629 0.79 -29.79 -12.35
C ASP A 629 1.61 -29.27 -11.16
N ASN A 630 2.55 -30.10 -10.69
CA ASN A 630 3.50 -29.73 -9.63
C ASN A 630 4.76 -29.06 -10.17
N VAL A 631 4.97 -29.04 -11.49
CA VAL A 631 6.08 -28.32 -12.12
C VAL A 631 5.94 -26.82 -11.85
N PRO A 632 6.92 -26.17 -11.19
CA PRO A 632 6.80 -24.75 -10.90
C PRO A 632 6.74 -23.92 -12.18
N SER A 633 5.69 -23.13 -12.31
CA SER A 633 5.40 -22.35 -13.51
C SER A 633 4.63 -21.08 -13.19
N ASP A 634 4.76 -20.05 -14.03
CA ASP A 634 3.99 -18.80 -13.97
C ASP A 634 3.63 -18.30 -15.37
N PHE A 635 3.15 -17.07 -15.48
CA PHE A 635 2.75 -16.41 -16.73
C PHE A 635 1.77 -17.27 -17.51
N PRO A 636 0.65 -17.66 -16.87
CA PRO A 636 -0.35 -18.44 -17.54
C PRO A 636 -1.05 -17.57 -18.60
N GLY A 637 -1.28 -18.15 -19.77
CA GLY A 637 -2.00 -17.54 -20.87
C GLY A 637 -2.81 -18.57 -21.65
N ILE A 638 -3.78 -18.08 -22.41
CA ILE A 638 -4.67 -18.88 -23.26
C ILE A 638 -4.74 -18.24 -24.65
N ASN A 639 -5.54 -18.83 -25.54
CA ASN A 639 -6.06 -18.09 -26.68
C ASN A 639 -7.09 -17.06 -26.18
N ASP A 640 -6.76 -15.76 -26.20
CA ASP A 640 -7.57 -14.69 -25.63
C ASP A 640 -9.01 -14.60 -26.18
N ARG A 641 -9.29 -15.22 -27.34
CA ARG A 641 -10.67 -15.40 -27.87
C ARG A 641 -11.57 -16.22 -26.93
N LEU A 642 -11.01 -16.92 -25.95
CA LEU A 642 -11.71 -17.73 -24.96
C LEU A 642 -11.64 -17.14 -23.54
N THR A 643 -11.20 -15.90 -23.37
CA THR A 643 -11.23 -15.22 -22.06
C THR A 643 -12.65 -15.28 -21.49
N GLY A 644 -12.81 -15.86 -20.31
CA GLY A 644 -14.09 -16.04 -19.65
C GLY A 644 -14.96 -17.17 -20.17
N ARG A 645 -14.45 -18.02 -21.08
CA ARG A 645 -15.14 -19.17 -21.67
C ARG A 645 -14.33 -20.46 -21.47
N ARG A 646 -14.99 -21.61 -21.64
CA ARG A 646 -14.34 -22.93 -21.49
C ARG A 646 -13.13 -23.02 -22.43
N THR A 647 -11.99 -23.39 -21.86
CA THR A 647 -10.70 -23.51 -22.56
C THR A 647 -10.13 -24.90 -22.30
N ARG A 648 -9.51 -25.49 -23.31
CA ARG A 648 -8.80 -26.76 -23.23
C ARG A 648 -7.31 -26.57 -23.01
N TYR A 649 -6.70 -25.58 -23.64
CA TYR A 649 -5.26 -25.39 -23.63
C TYR A 649 -4.86 -24.17 -22.81
N VAL A 650 -3.96 -24.39 -21.86
CA VAL A 650 -3.31 -23.32 -21.07
C VAL A 650 -1.81 -23.39 -21.33
N TYR A 651 -1.19 -22.24 -21.53
CA TYR A 651 0.24 -22.09 -21.70
C TYR A 651 0.83 -21.43 -20.46
N ALA A 652 2.02 -21.82 -20.05
CA ALA A 652 2.73 -21.20 -18.93
C ALA A 652 4.24 -21.27 -19.13
N SER A 653 4.99 -20.43 -18.43
CA SER A 653 6.45 -20.46 -18.39
C SER A 653 6.95 -21.31 -17.23
N ARG A 654 7.86 -22.24 -17.49
CA ARG A 654 8.47 -23.08 -16.44
C ARG A 654 9.56 -22.33 -15.69
N VAL A 655 9.52 -22.35 -14.36
CA VAL A 655 10.54 -21.74 -13.51
C VAL A 655 11.85 -22.54 -13.57
N ALA A 656 12.96 -21.85 -13.82
CA ALA A 656 14.31 -22.40 -13.79
C ALA A 656 14.85 -22.44 -12.35
N LEU A 657 14.40 -23.41 -11.54
CA LEU A 657 14.78 -23.49 -10.12
C LEU A 657 16.29 -23.57 -9.85
N TYR A 658 17.07 -24.07 -10.82
CA TYR A 658 18.53 -24.13 -10.72
C TYR A 658 19.21 -22.75 -10.87
N ALA A 659 18.48 -21.74 -11.34
CA ALA A 659 18.98 -20.37 -11.53
C ALA A 659 18.64 -19.43 -10.36
N LYS A 660 18.10 -19.96 -9.25
CA LYS A 660 17.84 -19.20 -8.03
C LYS A 660 19.10 -18.43 -7.56
N PRO A 661 18.93 -17.22 -6.99
CA PRO A 661 17.66 -16.56 -6.67
C PRO A 661 17.03 -15.77 -7.83
N LYS A 662 17.55 -15.86 -9.07
CA LYS A 662 16.98 -15.11 -10.18
C LYS A 662 15.62 -15.73 -10.59
N PRO A 663 14.55 -14.93 -10.77
CA PRO A 663 13.24 -15.40 -11.23
C PRO A 663 13.25 -15.69 -12.75
N LEU A 664 14.00 -16.72 -13.17
CA LEU A 664 14.16 -17.06 -14.58
C LEU A 664 13.24 -18.21 -14.99
N PHE A 665 12.92 -18.26 -16.29
CA PHE A 665 12.07 -19.28 -16.89
C PHE A 665 12.76 -19.90 -18.10
N ASP A 666 12.86 -21.23 -18.17
CA ASP A 666 13.71 -21.93 -19.16
C ASP A 666 12.95 -22.74 -20.22
N ALA A 667 11.62 -22.79 -20.11
CA ALA A 667 10.76 -23.47 -21.07
C ALA A 667 9.35 -22.88 -21.07
N LEU A 668 8.57 -23.18 -22.10
CA LEU A 668 7.10 -23.07 -22.07
C LEU A 668 6.47 -24.44 -21.85
N ILE A 669 5.32 -24.47 -21.18
CA ILE A 669 4.49 -25.64 -20.93
C ILE A 669 3.13 -25.38 -21.59
N LYS A 670 2.63 -26.36 -22.34
CA LYS A 670 1.24 -26.42 -22.83
C LYS A 670 0.51 -27.51 -22.06
N TYR A 671 -0.52 -27.15 -21.31
CA TYR A 671 -1.43 -28.06 -20.62
C TYR A 671 -2.64 -28.35 -21.50
N ASP A 672 -3.01 -29.63 -21.62
CA ASP A 672 -4.30 -30.06 -22.17
C ASP A 672 -5.21 -30.47 -21.02
N LEU A 673 -6.14 -29.59 -20.66
CA LEU A 673 -7.04 -29.74 -19.51
C LEU A 673 -8.10 -30.83 -19.70
N GLU A 674 -8.33 -31.29 -20.93
CA GLU A 674 -9.26 -32.38 -21.21
C GLU A 674 -8.58 -33.74 -21.03
N THR A 675 -7.33 -33.89 -21.47
CA THR A 675 -6.59 -35.15 -21.36
C THR A 675 -5.77 -35.26 -20.06
N GLY A 676 -5.52 -34.13 -19.39
CA GLY A 676 -4.63 -34.04 -18.22
C GLY A 676 -3.15 -34.16 -18.56
N SER A 677 -2.77 -34.04 -19.84
CA SER A 677 -1.39 -34.14 -20.30
C SER A 677 -0.73 -32.76 -20.44
N SER A 678 0.59 -32.73 -20.47
CA SER A 678 1.37 -31.53 -20.74
C SER A 678 2.47 -31.79 -21.78
N GLN A 679 2.82 -30.75 -22.52
CA GLN A 679 3.93 -30.71 -23.47
C GLN A 679 4.87 -29.57 -23.06
N VAL A 680 6.18 -29.75 -23.28
CA VAL A 680 7.20 -28.76 -22.91
C VAL A 680 8.01 -28.37 -24.13
N HIS A 681 8.18 -27.07 -24.33
CA HIS A 681 9.11 -26.49 -25.29
C HIS A 681 10.30 -25.90 -24.54
N GLU A 682 11.42 -26.63 -24.54
CA GLU A 682 12.66 -26.20 -23.90
C GLU A 682 13.35 -25.11 -24.72
N PHE A 683 13.76 -24.00 -24.10
CA PHE A 683 14.54 -22.98 -24.81
C PHE A 683 15.98 -23.43 -25.07
N GLY A 684 16.48 -24.41 -24.31
CA GLY A 684 17.85 -24.89 -24.35
C GLY A 684 18.71 -24.33 -23.22
N LYS A 685 19.87 -24.95 -23.00
CA LYS A 685 20.73 -24.65 -21.84
C LYS A 685 21.19 -23.19 -21.80
N GLY A 686 20.96 -22.52 -20.66
CA GLY A 686 21.38 -21.14 -20.45
C GLY A 686 20.53 -20.11 -21.21
N ARG A 687 19.35 -20.53 -21.67
CA ARG A 687 18.42 -19.68 -22.40
C ARG A 687 17.15 -19.51 -21.57
N PHE A 688 16.69 -18.26 -21.45
CA PHE A 688 15.62 -17.92 -20.53
C PHE A 688 14.61 -16.98 -21.19
N GLY A 689 13.33 -17.28 -21.02
CA GLY A 689 12.22 -16.47 -21.48
C GLY A 689 11.48 -15.80 -20.33
N GLY A 690 10.19 -15.60 -20.54
CA GLY A 690 9.23 -15.06 -19.59
C GLY A 690 7.84 -15.19 -20.20
N ASP A 691 6.96 -14.23 -19.95
CA ASP A 691 5.60 -14.26 -20.49
C ASP A 691 5.54 -14.56 -22.00
N SER A 692 4.49 -15.28 -22.38
CA SER A 692 4.22 -15.67 -23.77
C SER A 692 2.79 -15.31 -24.12
N THR A 693 2.57 -14.90 -25.37
CA THR A 693 1.24 -14.54 -25.86
C THR A 693 0.85 -15.42 -27.04
N PHE A 694 -0.44 -15.73 -27.13
CA PHE A 694 -0.99 -16.52 -28.21
C PHE A 694 -1.42 -15.62 -29.37
N ALA A 695 -0.82 -15.82 -30.55
CA ALA A 695 -1.26 -15.22 -31.80
C ALA A 695 -2.15 -16.21 -32.56
N PRO A 696 -3.47 -16.00 -32.64
CA PRO A 696 -4.36 -16.93 -33.33
C PRO A 696 -4.16 -16.88 -34.84
N LEU A 697 -4.22 -18.05 -35.48
CA LEU A 697 -4.34 -18.15 -36.94
C LEU A 697 -5.63 -17.44 -37.40
N PRO A 698 -5.55 -16.49 -38.35
CA PRO A 698 -6.74 -15.91 -38.96
C PRO A 698 -7.60 -17.00 -39.62
N GLY A 699 -8.86 -17.11 -39.21
CA GLY A 699 -9.78 -18.16 -39.69
C GLY A 699 -9.50 -19.57 -39.16
N GLY A 700 -8.58 -19.74 -38.19
CA GLY A 700 -8.38 -20.99 -37.46
C GLY A 700 -9.63 -21.40 -36.66
N ASN A 701 -9.87 -22.71 -36.56
CA ASN A 701 -11.08 -23.27 -35.93
C ASN A 701 -10.77 -24.02 -34.63
N ALA A 702 -9.57 -24.59 -34.50
CA ALA A 702 -9.13 -25.22 -33.26
C ALA A 702 -8.59 -24.17 -32.27
N GLU A 703 -8.71 -24.46 -30.99
CA GLU A 703 -8.26 -23.57 -29.92
C GLU A 703 -6.75 -23.26 -29.99
N ASP A 704 -5.95 -24.23 -30.42
CA ASP A 704 -4.51 -24.14 -30.60
C ASP A 704 -4.09 -23.92 -32.07
N ASP A 705 -5.00 -23.48 -32.95
CA ASP A 705 -4.62 -23.00 -34.29
C ASP A 705 -3.96 -21.62 -34.17
N GLY A 706 -2.64 -21.60 -34.00
CA GLY A 706 -1.88 -20.35 -33.86
C GLY A 706 -0.44 -20.58 -33.40
N TRP A 707 0.17 -19.51 -32.89
CA TRP A 707 1.55 -19.54 -32.39
C TRP A 707 1.66 -18.92 -31.00
N LEU A 708 2.64 -19.39 -30.23
CA LEU A 708 3.11 -18.70 -29.04
C LEU A 708 4.32 -17.86 -29.40
N LEU A 709 4.34 -16.62 -28.92
CA LEU A 709 5.44 -15.68 -29.10
C LEU A 709 5.99 -15.29 -27.74
N THR A 710 7.32 -15.33 -27.59
CA THR A 710 8.01 -14.90 -26.36
C THR A 710 9.42 -14.42 -26.66
N PHE A 711 9.94 -13.48 -25.87
CA PHE A 711 11.36 -13.12 -25.93
C PHE A 711 12.20 -14.15 -25.17
N VAL A 712 13.29 -14.60 -25.77
CA VAL A 712 14.27 -15.49 -25.13
C VAL A 712 15.64 -14.82 -25.15
N TRP A 713 16.28 -14.75 -23.98
CA TRP A 713 17.66 -14.36 -23.79
C TRP A 713 18.56 -15.58 -23.76
N ASP A 714 19.61 -15.59 -24.57
CA ASP A 714 20.68 -16.57 -24.50
C ASP A 714 21.86 -15.98 -23.71
N ASP A 715 22.10 -16.54 -22.52
CA ASP A 715 23.15 -16.06 -21.63
C ASP A 715 24.56 -16.42 -22.09
N THR A 716 24.70 -17.37 -23.02
CA THR A 716 25.99 -17.77 -23.60
C THR A 716 26.39 -16.82 -24.71
N THR A 717 25.48 -16.56 -25.65
CA THR A 717 25.74 -15.68 -26.81
C THR A 717 25.50 -14.21 -26.50
N LYS A 718 24.88 -13.90 -25.34
CA LYS A 718 24.46 -12.57 -24.92
C LYS A 718 23.55 -11.91 -25.97
N GLN A 719 22.63 -12.69 -26.54
CA GLN A 719 21.70 -12.27 -27.59
C GLN A 719 20.25 -12.54 -27.20
N SER A 720 19.37 -11.61 -27.53
CA SER A 720 17.92 -11.79 -27.41
C SER A 720 17.31 -12.17 -28.76
N GLU A 721 16.23 -12.93 -28.72
CA GLU A 721 15.41 -13.24 -29.89
C GLU A 721 13.93 -13.28 -29.53
N LEU A 722 13.07 -13.05 -30.52
CA LEU A 722 11.65 -13.41 -30.42
C LEU A 722 11.49 -14.82 -30.99
N VAL A 723 11.03 -15.74 -30.17
CA VAL A 723 10.76 -17.13 -30.57
C VAL A 723 9.29 -17.27 -30.92
N VAL A 724 9.01 -17.89 -32.08
CA VAL A 724 7.66 -18.17 -32.57
C VAL A 724 7.48 -19.69 -32.63
N ILE A 725 6.56 -20.23 -31.83
CA ILE A 725 6.34 -21.67 -31.64
C ILE A 725 4.95 -22.02 -32.16
N ASP A 726 4.84 -22.99 -33.07
CA ASP A 726 3.55 -23.53 -33.49
C ASP A 726 2.88 -24.25 -32.33
N ALA A 727 1.67 -23.81 -31.97
CA ALA A 727 0.97 -24.35 -30.80
C ALA A 727 0.53 -25.82 -30.99
N ARG A 728 0.39 -26.32 -32.23
CA ARG A 728 0.08 -27.73 -32.53
C ARG A 728 1.33 -28.60 -32.60
N ASN A 729 2.45 -28.03 -33.05
CA ASN A 729 3.77 -28.68 -33.02
C ASN A 729 4.64 -28.17 -31.86
N PHE A 730 4.07 -28.16 -30.65
CA PHE A 730 4.63 -27.44 -29.51
C PHE A 730 6.03 -27.92 -29.09
N THR A 731 6.30 -29.21 -29.14
CA THR A 731 7.61 -29.79 -28.77
C THR A 731 8.63 -29.78 -29.90
N GLY A 732 8.24 -29.30 -31.10
CA GLY A 732 9.12 -29.22 -32.26
C GLY A 732 10.06 -28.02 -32.21
N GLU A 733 10.89 -27.88 -33.24
CA GLU A 733 11.69 -26.67 -33.44
C GLU A 733 10.79 -25.43 -33.61
N PRO A 734 11.22 -24.24 -33.14
CA PRO A 734 10.50 -23.00 -33.39
C PRO A 734 10.26 -22.78 -34.89
N THR A 735 9.05 -22.33 -35.24
CA THR A 735 8.69 -21.93 -36.61
C THR A 735 9.63 -20.84 -37.13
N ALA A 736 9.93 -19.87 -36.25
CA ALA A 736 10.89 -18.83 -36.53
C ALA A 736 11.55 -18.33 -35.24
N ARG A 737 12.78 -17.82 -35.38
CA ARG A 737 13.50 -17.04 -34.37
C ARG A 737 13.92 -15.73 -34.99
N VAL A 738 13.36 -14.62 -34.51
CA VAL A 738 13.70 -13.28 -34.97
C VAL A 738 14.82 -12.75 -34.10
N ILE A 739 15.97 -12.45 -34.69
CA ILE A 739 17.15 -11.99 -33.94
C ILE A 739 16.96 -10.53 -33.55
N MET A 740 17.03 -10.24 -32.25
CA MET A 740 16.86 -8.88 -31.77
C MET A 740 18.12 -8.04 -32.06
N PRO A 741 17.96 -6.77 -32.46
CA PRO A 741 19.08 -5.90 -32.80
C PRO A 741 19.87 -5.43 -31.58
N GLN A 742 19.34 -5.64 -30.38
CA GLN A 742 19.99 -5.37 -29.10
C GLN A 742 19.44 -6.33 -28.03
N ARG A 743 20.06 -6.31 -26.84
CA ARG A 743 19.54 -7.03 -25.67
C ARG A 743 18.16 -6.52 -25.30
N VAL A 744 17.28 -7.44 -24.97
CA VAL A 744 15.93 -7.19 -24.46
C VAL A 744 15.91 -7.66 -22.99
N PRO A 745 15.94 -6.73 -22.00
CA PRO A 745 15.95 -7.08 -20.58
C PRO A 745 14.79 -8.00 -20.17
N TYR A 746 14.86 -8.69 -19.05
CA TYR A 746 13.68 -9.41 -18.56
C TYR A 746 12.54 -8.43 -18.22
N GLY A 747 11.33 -8.76 -18.65
CA GLY A 747 10.13 -7.95 -18.44
C GLY A 747 9.05 -8.75 -17.73
N PHE A 748 7.85 -8.18 -17.71
CA PHE A 748 6.67 -8.80 -17.13
C PHE A 748 5.76 -9.28 -18.26
N HIS A 749 4.62 -8.61 -18.47
CA HIS A 749 3.59 -9.15 -19.34
C HIS A 749 3.74 -8.76 -20.81
N SER A 750 3.26 -9.67 -21.67
CA SER A 750 3.22 -9.53 -23.12
C SER A 750 1.80 -9.57 -23.67
N ILE A 751 1.60 -9.00 -24.86
CA ILE A 751 0.34 -9.04 -25.60
C ILE A 751 0.61 -9.15 -27.10
N TRP A 752 -0.30 -9.81 -27.81
CA TRP A 752 -0.38 -9.80 -29.26
C TRP A 752 -1.52 -8.89 -29.74
N ILE A 753 -1.22 -7.98 -30.66
CA ILE A 753 -2.21 -7.11 -31.29
C ILE A 753 -2.26 -7.45 -32.79
N PRO A 754 -3.35 -8.08 -33.29
CA PRO A 754 -3.48 -8.40 -34.72
C PRO A 754 -3.55 -7.13 -35.58
N SER A 755 -3.13 -7.25 -36.86
CA SER A 755 -3.16 -6.15 -37.85
C SER A 755 -4.54 -5.77 -38.33
#